data_AF-A0A1Q9D4P5-F1
#
_entry.id   AF-A0A1Q9D4P5-F1
#
_cell.length_a   1.000
_cell.length_b   1.000
_cell.length_c   1.000
_cell.angle_alpha   90.00
_cell.angle_beta   90.00
_cell.angle_gamma   90.00
#
_symmetry.space_group_name_H-M   'P 1'
#
loop_
_entity.id
_entity.type
_entity.pdbx_description
1 polymer ?
#
loop_
_entity_poly.entity_id
_entity_poly.type
_entity_poly.pdbx_seq_one_letter_code
_entity_poly.pdbx_strand_id
1 'polypeptide(L)'
;MVALGRMCFQPVDLLSGEHIDLLHDDTFASLRRLCASGLVGAAAAAPPCSAFSRARLRPGGPPPIRTISHPRGKDCLSPNQATELATSSLIHIRCRELLALVAARGGLIWLENPTSSLLWLDSQVMAWCRTHTPFASAVAACAHSVPAHKSWTFMCNHESISSVASTCAHPLGFHPALSGKRSSDGIFLTRQTAQYPGSLASLLASVASPFVDEGQAGHSVRAWTSLLPTAACWPPPSGRVEDGAGLCSSATPFPPTQSDVLGGLRKAWCKRLLDSGLHQQIASRLLSGSKTNPLSEAELAPFLADLRDFLHVESESTWQSLLSVLDGQPFRLNLWHCLSLLCSDPDSDYFHVLREGVPLGIGSAIPVCPVMHPPAAPDAVRLPLEHCESAWKSALDNADVVESLLKGEVDAGWIREVPGGDAELRRLYQYTAVGKLGLVLAPGRPPRLVVDSSVSGVTSNTHLPNRSANPSLMDVRRSVPISDSLDQLVALVLDVAKAHRRMLIRPADRGLLCFRHAGRLYQCITLNFGARVSSFFWARCAGLLMRLLKRLLRVRHSSWIYVDDILAFFNRLSAPLWASVVVVLLLCLKIPMSWHKGTLSPSVVWIGWQMDFECFTVRLDPSKLSRLIALANQVLNSRSCPVRDLERLTGKLLWLSSLFRCFRPSLAPLYADQHSYTPVLTAVSPEKWQALCDNVDSHLVLLRSVGIAAIPVGSKLLRVGQTTLTCRRDLCRVTPEQRRLWVQSSCPSRSVCQLSDSSCQVIRMWLDLAASGSDVRSLILPPRLECTAFADACADASSVGMGGFVRLHDGRQLFFQTQLAKPQMLRLFQWLPSDCSLQSYIATWELASQAALLFLLHRLLGDGHLPCHTVFRSDNSAAESASWKGLSMALGLCSVLRVFFALQESLRISVHVDHVPGISNDIADGLSRGHACRSDRSQKEVRSPRTALQRLFEEVSSSAVLLLSERREL
;
A
#
# COMPACT_ATOMS: atom_id res chain seq x y z
N MET A 1 -6.35 17.97 32.79
CA MET A 1 -6.69 18.78 31.59
C MET A 1 -7.44 20.05 31.96
N VAL A 2 -8.66 19.98 32.50
CA VAL A 2 -9.43 21.17 32.94
C VAL A 2 -8.60 22.11 33.84
N ALA A 3 -7.95 21.56 34.88
CA ALA A 3 -7.10 22.32 35.78
C ALA A 3 -5.87 22.96 35.11
N LEU A 4 -5.47 22.48 33.93
CA LEU A 4 -4.37 23.03 33.12
C LEU A 4 -4.86 23.99 32.03
N GLY A 5 -6.15 24.35 31.99
CA GLY A 5 -6.73 25.22 30.96
C GLY A 5 -6.72 24.63 29.55
N ARG A 6 -6.68 23.30 29.43
CA ARG A 6 -6.64 22.58 28.14
C ARG A 6 -8.02 22.13 27.71
N MET A 7 -8.30 22.22 26.41
CA MET A 7 -9.54 21.70 25.82
C MET A 7 -9.66 20.20 26.07
N CYS A 8 -10.86 19.71 26.36
CA CYS A 8 -11.12 18.28 26.44
C CYS A 8 -12.57 17.95 26.13
N PHE A 9 -12.79 16.78 25.55
CA PHE A 9 -14.12 16.20 25.44
C PHE A 9 -14.58 15.60 26.77
N GLN A 10 -15.88 15.42 26.92
CA GLN A 10 -16.46 14.63 28.01
C GLN A 10 -15.91 13.20 27.97
N PRO A 11 -15.63 12.57 29.12
CA PRO A 11 -15.17 11.18 29.16
C PRO A 11 -16.25 10.23 28.63
N VAL A 12 -15.82 9.22 27.88
CA VAL A 12 -16.69 8.13 27.40
C VAL A 12 -16.69 7.03 28.45
N ASP A 13 -17.62 7.11 29.39
CA ASP A 13 -17.80 6.15 30.48
C ASP A 13 -19.29 5.88 30.68
N LEU A 14 -19.68 4.60 30.78
CA LEU A 14 -21.06 4.20 31.03
C LEU A 14 -21.61 4.80 32.34
N LEU A 15 -20.75 5.06 33.32
CA LEU A 15 -21.13 5.77 34.56
C LEU A 15 -21.60 7.21 34.31
N SER A 16 -21.22 7.80 33.18
CA SER A 16 -21.67 9.13 32.75
C SER A 16 -22.97 9.07 31.90
N GLY A 17 -23.45 7.86 31.57
CA GLY A 17 -24.78 7.60 30.97
C GLY A 17 -24.77 6.54 29.86
N GLU A 18 -25.91 5.88 29.63
CA GLU A 18 -26.06 4.83 28.59
C GLU A 18 -25.89 5.35 27.15
N HIS A 19 -26.11 6.65 26.95
CA HIS A 19 -26.03 7.31 25.64
C HIS A 19 -24.58 7.44 25.09
N ILE A 20 -23.58 7.06 25.88
CA ILE A 20 -22.16 7.01 25.51
C ILE A 20 -21.59 5.60 25.69
N ASP A 21 -22.44 4.58 25.74
CA ASP A 21 -22.01 3.19 25.77
C ASP A 21 -21.23 2.84 24.49
N LEU A 22 -19.96 2.47 24.67
CA LEU A 22 -19.06 2.07 23.60
C LEU A 22 -19.52 0.78 22.91
N LEU A 23 -20.43 0.00 23.49
CA LEU A 23 -21.02 -1.20 22.90
C LEU A 23 -22.10 -0.87 21.86
N HIS A 24 -22.71 0.32 21.89
CA HIS A 24 -23.65 0.75 20.86
C HIS A 24 -22.91 1.13 19.56
N ASP A 25 -23.37 0.59 18.44
CA ASP A 25 -22.73 0.77 17.13
C ASP A 25 -22.74 2.22 16.66
N ASP A 26 -23.83 2.95 16.89
CA ASP A 26 -23.95 4.37 16.52
C ASP A 26 -22.98 5.25 17.32
N THR A 27 -22.87 5.00 18.63
CA THR A 27 -21.90 5.68 19.50
C THR A 27 -20.48 5.41 19.02
N PHE A 28 -20.17 4.13 18.76
CA PHE A 28 -18.85 3.75 18.27
C PHE A 28 -18.53 4.36 16.90
N ALA A 29 -19.48 4.38 15.96
CA ALA A 29 -19.30 5.00 14.65
C ALA A 29 -19.03 6.51 14.76
N SER A 30 -19.77 7.22 15.62
CA SER A 30 -19.54 8.64 15.90
C SER A 30 -18.13 8.89 16.50
N LEU A 31 -17.73 8.07 17.47
CA LEU A 31 -16.41 8.15 18.11
C LEU A 31 -15.28 7.82 17.13
N ARG A 32 -15.45 6.83 16.24
CA ARG A 32 -14.47 6.52 15.19
C ARG A 32 -14.20 7.75 14.33
N ARG A 33 -15.26 8.42 13.88
CA ARG A 33 -15.12 9.65 13.08
C ARG A 33 -14.49 10.79 13.88
N LEU A 34 -14.87 10.99 15.14
CA LEU A 34 -14.23 11.99 16.02
C LEU A 34 -12.73 11.73 16.15
N CYS A 35 -12.33 10.50 16.48
CA CYS A 35 -10.92 10.12 16.61
C CYS A 35 -10.13 10.28 15.30
N ALA A 36 -10.78 10.07 14.15
CA ALA A 36 -10.16 10.21 12.84
C ALA A 36 -10.15 11.67 12.31
N SER A 37 -10.96 12.57 12.87
CA SER A 37 -11.11 13.95 12.38
C SER A 37 -9.83 14.78 12.49
N GLY A 38 -8.99 14.48 13.49
CA GLY A 38 -7.84 15.30 13.88
C GLY A 38 -8.14 16.31 15.01
N LEU A 39 -9.37 16.35 15.54
CA LEU A 39 -9.73 17.17 16.71
C LEU A 39 -9.20 16.61 18.04
N VAL A 40 -8.81 15.33 18.07
CA VAL A 40 -8.32 14.65 19.27
C VAL A 40 -6.80 14.59 19.22
N GLY A 41 -6.14 15.48 19.96
CA GLY A 41 -4.68 15.50 20.06
C GLY A 41 -4.09 14.50 21.06
N ALA A 42 -4.86 14.07 22.06
CA ALA A 42 -4.47 13.01 22.98
C ALA A 42 -5.67 12.12 23.37
N ALA A 43 -5.46 10.81 23.45
CA ALA A 43 -6.49 9.84 23.86
C ALA A 43 -5.95 8.77 24.82
N ALA A 44 -6.75 8.45 25.82
CA ALA A 44 -6.45 7.46 26.84
C ALA A 44 -7.55 6.39 26.86
N ALA A 45 -7.18 5.12 26.88
CA ALA A 45 -8.14 4.05 27.12
C ALA A 45 -7.76 3.22 28.35
N ALA A 46 -8.71 3.07 29.28
CA ALA A 46 -8.62 2.22 30.45
C ALA A 46 -9.77 1.18 30.43
N PRO A 47 -9.72 0.18 29.52
CA PRO A 47 -10.80 -0.80 29.41
C PRO A 47 -10.98 -1.59 30.72
N PRO A 48 -12.20 -2.08 31.03
CA PRO A 48 -12.51 -2.72 32.31
C PRO A 48 -11.54 -3.85 32.69
N CYS A 49 -10.76 -3.65 33.76
CA CYS A 49 -9.73 -4.60 34.16
C CYS A 49 -10.29 -5.84 34.89
N SER A 50 -11.55 -5.83 35.33
CA SER A 50 -12.17 -6.90 36.12
C SER A 50 -12.16 -8.25 35.41
N ALA A 51 -12.40 -8.24 34.09
CA ALA A 51 -12.45 -9.40 33.22
C ALA A 51 -11.06 -9.98 32.87
N PHE A 52 -10.00 -9.20 33.09
CA PHE A 52 -8.59 -9.57 32.89
C PHE A 52 -7.83 -9.74 34.21
N SER A 53 -8.48 -9.58 35.35
CA SER A 53 -7.82 -9.57 36.66
C SER A 53 -7.39 -10.96 37.10
N ARG A 54 -6.09 -11.12 37.42
CA ARG A 54 -5.55 -12.32 38.09
C ARG A 54 -6.19 -12.60 39.45
N ALA A 55 -6.85 -11.61 40.07
CA ALA A 55 -7.56 -11.80 41.33
C ALA A 55 -8.70 -12.83 41.21
N ARG A 56 -9.29 -13.00 40.02
CA ARG A 56 -10.31 -14.04 39.75
C ARG A 56 -9.78 -15.47 39.83
N LEU A 57 -8.46 -15.65 39.81
CA LEU A 57 -7.82 -16.96 39.96
C LEU A 57 -7.68 -17.37 41.43
N ARG A 58 -8.01 -16.50 42.38
CA ARG A 58 -7.95 -16.79 43.82
C ARG A 58 -9.32 -17.24 44.35
N PRO A 59 -9.36 -18.07 45.42
CA PRO A 59 -10.61 -18.48 46.06
C PRO A 59 -11.46 -17.29 46.52
N GLY A 60 -12.80 -17.43 46.48
CA GLY A 60 -13.75 -16.41 46.93
C GLY A 60 -14.06 -15.28 45.94
N GLY A 61 -13.43 -15.29 44.76
CA GLY A 61 -13.74 -14.36 43.65
C GLY A 61 -14.79 -14.91 42.66
N PRO A 62 -15.32 -14.06 41.75
CA PRO A 62 -16.18 -14.53 40.67
C PRO A 62 -15.42 -15.50 39.75
N PRO A 63 -16.12 -16.49 39.14
CA PRO A 63 -15.50 -17.49 38.29
C PRO A 63 -14.61 -16.88 37.19
N PRO A 64 -13.38 -17.37 36.99
CA PRO A 64 -12.48 -16.84 35.98
C PRO A 64 -12.94 -17.23 34.57
N ILE A 65 -13.10 -16.23 33.70
CA ILE A 65 -13.41 -16.40 32.27
C ILE A 65 -12.14 -16.48 31.39
N ARG A 66 -10.99 -16.07 31.94
CA ARG A 66 -9.65 -16.12 31.33
C ARG A 66 -8.66 -16.74 32.32
N THR A 67 -7.57 -17.32 31.82
CA THR A 67 -6.45 -17.83 32.64
C THR A 67 -5.12 -17.41 32.03
N ILE A 68 -4.01 -17.76 32.69
CA ILE A 68 -2.65 -17.56 32.15
C ILE A 68 -2.46 -18.36 30.84
N SER A 69 -2.94 -19.59 30.80
CA SER A 69 -2.87 -20.44 29.59
C SER A 69 -3.88 -20.05 28.52
N HIS A 70 -5.00 -19.42 28.90
CA HIS A 70 -6.08 -19.02 28.01
C HIS A 70 -6.42 -17.53 28.22
N PRO A 71 -5.51 -16.60 27.86
CA PRO A 71 -5.70 -15.18 28.10
C PRO A 71 -6.82 -14.56 27.27
N ARG A 72 -7.22 -15.21 26.17
CA ARG A 72 -8.34 -14.78 25.31
C ARG A 72 -9.70 -15.35 25.71
N GLY A 73 -9.75 -16.30 26.64
CA GLY A 73 -10.98 -16.95 27.08
C GLY A 73 -10.81 -18.46 27.20
N LYS A 74 -11.45 -19.08 28.18
CA LYS A 74 -11.49 -20.55 28.33
C LYS A 74 -12.46 -21.20 27.34
N ASP A 75 -12.24 -22.48 27.05
CA ASP A 75 -13.10 -23.24 26.12
C ASP A 75 -14.48 -23.57 26.70
N CYS A 76 -14.55 -23.90 28.00
CA CYS A 76 -15.80 -24.28 28.66
C CYS A 76 -16.34 -23.11 29.50
N LEU A 77 -17.23 -22.30 28.91
CA LEU A 77 -17.89 -21.16 29.58
C LEU A 77 -19.40 -21.35 29.67
N SER A 78 -20.01 -20.97 30.79
CA SER A 78 -21.47 -20.80 30.86
C SER A 78 -21.94 -19.66 29.93
N PRO A 79 -23.23 -19.62 29.53
CA PRO A 79 -23.76 -18.56 28.67
C PRO A 79 -23.49 -17.13 29.20
N ASN A 80 -23.61 -16.93 30.50
CA ASN A 80 -23.32 -15.63 31.14
C ASN A 80 -21.83 -15.27 31.06
N GLN A 81 -20.94 -16.25 31.26
CA GLN A 81 -19.50 -16.05 31.13
C GLN A 81 -19.07 -15.80 29.68
N ALA A 82 -19.72 -16.48 28.72
CA ALA A 82 -19.47 -16.25 27.29
C ALA A 82 -19.87 -14.82 26.89
N THR A 83 -21.01 -14.33 27.40
CA THR A 83 -21.46 -12.94 27.21
C THR A 83 -20.50 -11.94 27.85
N GLU A 84 -20.03 -12.20 29.08
CA GLU A 84 -19.02 -11.38 29.76
C GLU A 84 -17.69 -11.35 28.97
N LEU A 85 -17.25 -12.49 28.46
CA LEU A 85 -16.05 -12.60 27.63
C LEU A 85 -16.20 -11.81 26.34
N ALA A 86 -17.31 -11.97 25.62
CA ALA A 86 -17.58 -11.27 24.37
C ALA A 86 -17.62 -9.75 24.58
N THR A 87 -18.35 -9.29 25.60
CA THR A 87 -18.49 -7.87 25.95
C THR A 87 -17.14 -7.25 26.30
N SER A 88 -16.38 -7.88 27.20
CA SER A 88 -15.05 -7.38 27.60
C SER A 88 -14.05 -7.37 26.44
N SER A 89 -14.14 -8.34 25.53
CA SER A 89 -13.30 -8.40 24.33
C SER A 89 -13.68 -7.31 23.32
N LEU A 90 -14.98 -7.07 23.11
CA LEU A 90 -15.46 -6.04 22.19
C LEU A 90 -15.07 -4.63 22.63
N ILE A 91 -15.25 -4.29 23.92
CA ILE A 91 -14.80 -3.00 24.48
C ILE A 91 -13.31 -2.82 24.22
N HIS A 92 -12.51 -3.85 24.49
CA HIS A 92 -11.06 -3.78 24.29
C HIS A 92 -10.68 -3.57 22.82
N ILE A 93 -11.35 -4.26 21.89
CA ILE A 93 -11.16 -4.09 20.44
C ILE A 93 -11.49 -2.65 20.03
N ARG A 94 -12.66 -2.15 20.44
CA ARG A 94 -13.12 -0.79 20.11
C ARG A 94 -12.18 0.28 20.67
N CYS A 95 -11.70 0.14 21.91
CA CYS A 95 -10.72 1.04 22.49
C CYS A 95 -9.44 1.13 21.64
N ARG A 96 -8.83 -0.02 21.29
CA ARG A 96 -7.62 -0.05 20.45
C ARG A 96 -7.86 0.58 19.08
N GLU A 97 -9.01 0.34 18.47
CA GLU A 97 -9.37 0.94 17.18
C GLU A 97 -9.45 2.46 17.27
N LEU A 98 -10.13 3.00 18.29
CA LEU A 98 -10.21 4.44 18.51
C LEU A 98 -8.82 5.06 18.74
N LEU A 99 -7.97 4.44 19.56
CA LEU A 99 -6.60 4.90 19.77
C LEU A 99 -5.78 4.87 18.47
N ALA A 100 -5.89 3.80 17.68
CA ALA A 100 -5.17 3.70 16.41
C ALA A 100 -5.57 4.81 15.42
N LEU A 101 -6.84 5.21 15.40
CA LEU A 101 -7.32 6.34 14.58
C LEU A 101 -6.71 7.68 15.03
N VAL A 102 -6.64 7.92 16.35
CA VAL A 102 -5.98 9.13 16.91
C VAL A 102 -4.49 9.14 16.56
N ALA A 103 -3.79 8.02 16.75
CA ALA A 103 -2.37 7.89 16.40
C ALA A 103 -2.12 8.10 14.90
N ALA A 104 -3.02 7.63 14.03
CA ALA A 104 -2.94 7.83 12.58
C ALA A 104 -3.08 9.30 12.16
N ARG A 105 -3.63 10.16 13.03
CA ARG A 105 -3.68 11.63 12.87
C ARG A 105 -2.56 12.35 13.63
N GLY A 106 -1.65 11.59 14.22
CA GLY A 106 -0.50 12.09 14.97
C GLY A 106 -0.77 12.39 16.44
N GLY A 107 -1.90 12.00 17.00
CA GLY A 107 -2.19 12.24 18.42
C GLY A 107 -1.39 11.33 19.36
N LEU A 108 -1.22 11.80 20.60
CA LEU A 108 -0.68 11.01 21.71
C LEU A 108 -1.72 9.97 22.16
N ILE A 109 -1.32 8.72 22.31
CA ILE A 109 -2.21 7.67 22.79
C ILE A 109 -1.59 6.85 23.90
N TRP A 110 -2.43 6.35 24.82
CA TRP A 110 -2.02 5.26 25.69
C TRP A 110 -3.14 4.30 26.07
N LEU A 111 -2.76 3.03 26.22
CA LEU A 111 -3.59 1.96 26.76
C LEU A 111 -3.13 1.68 28.20
N GLU A 112 -4.09 1.65 29.13
CA GLU A 112 -3.84 1.36 30.53
C GLU A 112 -4.50 0.05 30.99
N ASN A 113 -3.74 -0.70 31.79
CA ASN A 113 -4.28 -1.75 32.64
C ASN A 113 -3.36 -2.00 33.85
N PRO A 114 -3.84 -2.63 34.94
CA PRO A 114 -2.98 -3.05 36.02
C PRO A 114 -1.79 -3.88 35.53
N THR A 115 -0.61 -3.69 36.11
CA THR A 115 0.62 -4.37 35.67
C THR A 115 0.50 -5.89 35.72
N SER A 116 -0.26 -6.44 36.67
CA SER A 116 -0.51 -7.87 36.80
C SER A 116 -1.68 -8.39 35.93
N SER A 117 -2.18 -7.61 34.99
CA SER A 117 -3.36 -7.99 34.18
C SER A 117 -3.06 -9.15 33.23
N LEU A 118 -4.04 -10.05 33.04
CA LEU A 118 -3.98 -11.09 31.99
C LEU A 118 -4.03 -10.48 30.58
N LEU A 119 -4.42 -9.20 30.46
CA LEU A 119 -4.45 -8.48 29.18
C LEU A 119 -3.08 -8.48 28.49
N TRP A 120 -2.00 -8.31 29.27
CA TRP A 120 -0.63 -8.27 28.77
C TRP A 120 -0.13 -9.63 28.26
N LEU A 121 -0.88 -10.71 28.50
CA LEU A 121 -0.59 -12.05 27.98
C LEU A 121 -1.33 -12.33 26.65
N ASP A 122 -2.25 -11.46 26.24
CA ASP A 122 -2.94 -11.58 24.95
C ASP A 122 -1.99 -11.18 23.82
N SER A 123 -1.69 -12.13 22.94
CA SER A 123 -0.77 -11.94 21.82
C SER A 123 -1.22 -10.84 20.84
N GLN A 124 -2.53 -10.63 20.66
CA GLN A 124 -3.04 -9.55 19.80
C GLN A 124 -2.84 -8.18 20.45
N VAL A 125 -3.04 -8.09 21.77
CA VAL A 125 -2.80 -6.86 22.53
C VAL A 125 -1.31 -6.50 22.47
N MET A 126 -0.44 -7.46 22.73
CA MET A 126 1.01 -7.22 22.70
C MET A 126 1.51 -6.91 21.29
N ALA A 127 0.96 -7.56 20.26
CA ALA A 127 1.26 -7.19 18.88
C ALA A 127 0.86 -5.73 18.59
N TRP A 128 -0.34 -5.31 19.00
CA TRP A 128 -0.80 -3.92 18.86
C TRP A 128 0.05 -2.93 19.67
N CYS A 129 0.46 -3.28 20.89
CA CYS A 129 1.29 -2.41 21.70
C CYS A 129 2.66 -2.21 21.06
N ARG A 130 3.25 -3.26 20.49
CA ARG A 130 4.55 -3.14 19.81
C ARG A 130 4.48 -2.28 18.55
N THR A 131 3.33 -2.25 17.86
CA THR A 131 3.17 -1.48 16.61
C THR A 131 2.74 -0.03 16.84
N HIS A 132 1.92 0.24 17.85
CA HIS A 132 1.36 1.58 18.09
C HIS A 132 1.89 2.27 19.34
N THR A 133 2.21 1.53 20.40
CA THR A 133 2.53 2.09 21.72
C THR A 133 3.75 1.41 22.35
N PRO A 134 4.95 1.55 21.75
CA PRO A 134 6.13 0.78 22.15
C PRO A 134 6.73 1.22 23.51
N PHE A 135 6.33 2.38 24.05
CA PHE A 135 6.86 2.89 25.32
C PHE A 135 5.99 2.43 26.48
N ALA A 136 6.57 1.66 27.40
CA ALA A 136 5.88 1.15 28.58
C ALA A 136 6.33 1.90 29.84
N SER A 137 5.40 2.21 30.74
CA SER A 137 5.72 2.74 32.07
C SER A 137 4.83 2.12 33.13
N ALA A 138 5.47 1.52 34.15
CA ALA A 138 4.80 1.01 35.32
C ALA A 138 4.82 2.06 36.43
N VAL A 139 3.70 2.24 37.11
CA VAL A 139 3.52 3.26 38.15
C VAL A 139 2.98 2.59 39.40
N ALA A 140 3.73 2.65 40.51
CA ALA A 140 3.32 2.11 41.79
C ALA A 140 2.30 3.03 42.48
N ALA A 141 1.20 2.45 42.98
CA ALA A 141 0.14 3.22 43.63
C ALA A 141 0.63 3.97 44.89
N CYS A 142 1.57 3.39 45.63
CA CYS A 142 2.15 4.00 46.83
C CYS A 142 3.00 5.24 46.53
N ALA A 143 3.54 5.39 45.32
CA ALA A 143 4.23 6.62 44.90
C ALA A 143 3.28 7.83 44.78
N HIS A 144 1.98 7.58 44.76
CA HIS A 144 0.92 8.58 44.69
C HIS A 144 -0.04 8.49 45.88
N SER A 145 0.51 8.19 47.06
CA SER A 145 -0.21 8.19 48.35
C SER A 145 -1.38 7.21 48.44
N VAL A 146 -1.43 6.18 47.59
CA VAL A 146 -2.41 5.09 47.70
C VAL A 146 -1.74 3.91 48.42
N PRO A 147 -2.14 3.57 49.66
CA PRO A 147 -1.47 2.55 50.47
C PRO A 147 -1.88 1.13 50.03
N ALA A 148 -1.52 0.73 48.82
CA ALA A 148 -1.88 -0.56 48.23
C ALA A 148 -0.75 -1.16 47.42
N HIS A 149 -0.62 -2.49 47.46
CA HIS A 149 0.26 -3.25 46.57
C HIS A 149 -0.37 -3.38 45.18
N LYS A 150 -0.39 -2.26 44.44
CA LYS A 150 -0.94 -2.14 43.08
C LYS A 150 0.01 -1.31 42.22
N SER A 151 0.14 -1.70 40.96
CA SER A 151 0.77 -0.89 39.93
C SER A 151 -0.09 -0.84 38.68
N TRP A 152 -0.04 0.29 37.98
CA TRP A 152 -0.64 0.48 36.65
C TRP A 152 0.45 0.44 35.60
N THR A 153 0.14 -0.14 34.44
CA THR A 153 1.02 -0.09 33.27
C THR A 153 0.36 0.74 32.19
N PHE A 154 1.10 1.74 31.70
CA PHE A 154 0.71 2.58 30.57
C PHE A 154 1.58 2.21 29.37
N MET A 155 0.93 1.79 28.28
CA MET A 155 1.58 1.59 26.99
C MET A 155 1.28 2.81 26.12
N CYS A 156 2.30 3.58 25.74
CA CYS A 156 2.18 4.85 25.03
C CYS A 156 2.98 4.89 23.71
N ASN A 157 2.54 5.73 22.78
CA ASN A 157 3.23 5.98 21.51
C ASN A 157 4.34 7.05 21.60
N HIS A 158 4.62 7.59 22.78
CA HIS A 158 5.63 8.62 23.00
C HIS A 158 6.48 8.34 24.25
N GLU A 159 7.78 8.66 24.19
CA GLU A 159 8.74 8.39 25.27
C GLU A 159 8.44 9.18 26.55
N SER A 160 7.74 10.31 26.45
CA SER A 160 7.39 11.18 27.58
C SER A 160 6.62 10.45 28.69
N ILE A 161 5.96 9.32 28.40
CA ILE A 161 5.31 8.49 29.42
C ILE A 161 6.31 7.98 30.48
N SER A 162 7.59 7.83 30.14
CA SER A 162 8.64 7.39 31.07
C SER A 162 8.76 8.30 32.29
N SER A 163 8.38 9.58 32.17
CA SER A 163 8.38 10.55 33.26
C SER A 163 7.43 10.20 34.41
N VAL A 164 6.42 9.34 34.18
CA VAL A 164 5.48 8.90 35.23
C VAL A 164 5.92 7.62 35.94
N ALA A 165 6.96 6.94 35.45
CA ALA A 165 7.35 5.63 35.94
C ALA A 165 7.78 5.68 37.43
N SER A 166 7.32 4.70 38.20
CA SER A 166 7.68 4.58 39.62
C SER A 166 7.60 3.13 40.09
N THR A 167 8.43 2.79 41.07
CA THR A 167 8.46 1.47 41.71
C THR A 167 8.18 1.57 43.19
N CYS A 168 7.58 0.52 43.77
CA CYS A 168 7.39 0.45 45.21
C CYS A 168 8.74 0.15 45.88
N ALA A 169 9.23 1.07 46.70
CA ALA A 169 10.47 0.89 47.47
C ALA A 169 10.25 0.18 48.83
N HIS A 170 9.01 -0.10 49.22
CA HIS A 170 8.71 -0.73 50.50
C HIS A 170 8.97 -2.25 50.50
N PRO A 171 9.27 -2.85 51.67
CA PRO A 171 9.42 -4.30 51.80
C PRO A 171 8.16 -5.09 51.39
N LEU A 172 8.35 -6.34 50.97
CA LEU A 172 7.25 -7.25 50.65
C LEU A 172 6.32 -7.40 51.86
N GLY A 173 5.01 -7.22 51.64
CA GLY A 173 3.99 -7.31 52.70
C GLY A 173 3.71 -6.01 53.45
N PHE A 174 4.45 -4.93 53.19
CA PHE A 174 4.21 -3.62 53.82
C PHE A 174 2.82 -3.04 53.49
N HIS A 175 2.35 -3.23 52.25
CA HIS A 175 1.04 -2.76 51.83
C HIS A 175 -0.04 -3.84 51.99
N PRO A 176 -1.27 -3.47 52.39
CA PRO A 176 -2.36 -4.41 52.53
C PRO A 176 -2.76 -5.05 51.19
N ALA A 177 -2.96 -6.37 51.19
CA ALA A 177 -3.51 -7.08 50.04
C ALA A 177 -5.01 -6.72 49.88
N LEU A 178 -5.37 -6.14 48.74
CA LEU A 178 -6.75 -5.78 48.40
C LEU A 178 -7.54 -6.92 47.73
N SER A 179 -6.84 -7.90 47.15
CA SER A 179 -7.45 -9.01 46.41
C SER A 179 -8.33 -9.87 47.32
N GLY A 180 -9.57 -10.15 46.90
CA GLY A 180 -10.51 -11.03 47.61
C GLY A 180 -11.22 -10.39 48.81
N LYS A 181 -10.86 -9.16 49.20
CA LYS A 181 -11.50 -8.43 50.32
C LYS A 181 -12.66 -7.57 49.82
N ARG A 182 -13.73 -7.49 50.61
CA ARG A 182 -14.92 -6.66 50.36
C ARG A 182 -15.05 -5.58 51.44
N SER A 183 -15.65 -4.45 51.08
CA SER A 183 -16.13 -3.45 52.03
C SER A 183 -17.36 -3.99 52.79
N SER A 184 -17.81 -3.23 53.80
CA SER A 184 -19.07 -3.46 54.51
C SER A 184 -20.26 -3.63 53.57
N ASP A 185 -20.26 -2.91 52.44
CA ASP A 185 -21.35 -2.88 51.46
C ASP A 185 -21.22 -3.99 50.40
N GLY A 186 -20.33 -4.96 50.62
CA GLY A 186 -20.13 -6.11 49.73
C GLY A 186 -19.34 -5.82 48.44
N ILE A 187 -18.85 -4.59 48.24
CA ILE A 187 -18.05 -4.18 47.08
C ILE A 187 -16.59 -4.60 47.28
N PHE A 188 -15.96 -5.20 46.27
CA PHE A 188 -14.54 -5.54 46.35
C PHE A 188 -13.66 -4.30 46.55
N LEU A 189 -12.74 -4.33 47.52
CA LEU A 189 -11.82 -3.23 47.81
C LEU A 189 -10.91 -2.88 46.61
N THR A 190 -10.70 -3.83 45.70
CA THR A 190 -9.98 -3.57 44.44
C THR A 190 -10.67 -2.54 43.55
N ARG A 191 -12.01 -2.40 43.61
CA ARG A 191 -12.76 -1.39 42.85
C ARG A 191 -12.50 0.04 43.32
N GLN A 192 -12.21 0.23 44.62
CA GLN A 192 -11.91 1.56 45.17
C GLN A 192 -10.62 2.16 44.60
N THR A 193 -9.78 1.35 43.95
CA THR A 193 -8.54 1.81 43.30
C THR A 193 -8.70 2.08 41.79
N ALA A 194 -9.93 2.06 41.26
CA ALA A 194 -10.19 2.27 39.83
C ALA A 194 -9.94 3.72 39.39
N GLN A 195 -10.31 4.70 40.23
CA GLN A 195 -10.04 6.11 39.98
C GLN A 195 -8.55 6.43 40.27
N TYR A 196 -7.91 7.20 39.40
CA TYR A 196 -6.53 7.64 39.62
C TYR A 196 -6.46 8.70 40.74
N PRO A 197 -5.43 8.68 41.59
CA PRO A 197 -5.17 9.77 42.52
C PRO A 197 -4.85 11.06 41.75
N GLY A 198 -5.21 12.22 42.31
CA GLY A 198 -5.06 13.52 41.65
C GLY A 198 -3.61 13.85 41.22
N SER A 199 -2.62 13.39 41.98
CA SER A 199 -1.20 13.55 41.63
C SER A 199 -0.82 12.81 40.35
N LEU A 200 -1.29 11.56 40.18
CA LEU A 200 -1.05 10.78 38.95
C LEU A 200 -1.81 11.39 37.77
N ALA A 201 -3.06 11.80 37.97
CA ALA A 201 -3.86 12.46 36.93
C ALA A 201 -3.20 13.76 36.43
N SER A 202 -2.56 14.52 37.33
CA SER A 202 -1.84 15.76 36.99
C SER A 202 -0.58 15.50 36.17
N LEU A 203 0.18 14.46 36.50
CA LEU A 203 1.35 14.03 35.73
C LEU A 203 0.96 13.58 34.32
N LEU A 204 -0.05 12.70 34.20
CA LEU A 204 -0.57 12.26 32.90
C LEU A 204 -1.10 13.42 32.06
N ALA A 205 -1.77 14.39 32.69
CA ALA A 205 -2.23 15.60 32.01
C ALA A 205 -1.07 16.47 31.50
N SER A 206 0.04 16.52 32.24
CA SER A 206 1.26 17.23 31.82
C SER A 206 1.92 16.55 30.62
N VAL A 207 1.92 15.22 30.58
CA VAL A 207 2.40 14.43 29.43
C VAL A 207 1.56 14.69 28.17
N ALA A 208 0.23 14.84 28.31
CA ALA A 208 -0.68 15.09 27.19
C ALA A 208 -0.76 16.57 26.76
N SER A 209 -0.43 17.50 27.64
CA SER A 209 -0.59 18.94 27.42
C SER A 209 0.05 19.48 26.14
N PRO A 210 1.24 19.02 25.68
CA PRO A 210 1.85 19.52 24.44
C PRO A 210 1.03 19.21 23.18
N PHE A 211 0.14 18.22 23.24
CA PHE A 211 -0.64 17.74 22.10
C PHE A 211 -2.04 18.33 22.05
N VAL A 212 -2.41 19.21 22.99
CA VAL A 212 -3.78 19.70 23.16
C VAL A 212 -3.80 21.22 23.29
N ASP A 213 -4.73 21.84 22.57
CA ASP A 213 -4.91 23.29 22.56
C ASP A 213 -5.37 23.84 23.93
N GLU A 214 -5.03 25.09 24.19
CA GLU A 214 -5.55 25.86 25.32
C GLU A 214 -6.98 26.31 25.01
N GLY A 215 -7.88 26.24 25.99
CA GLY A 215 -9.26 26.67 25.78
C GLY A 215 -10.26 26.10 26.79
N GLN A 216 -11.54 26.28 26.47
CA GLN A 216 -12.63 25.77 27.29
C GLN A 216 -12.68 24.24 27.25
N ALA A 217 -12.93 23.63 28.41
CA ALA A 217 -13.02 22.19 28.56
C ALA A 217 -14.48 21.71 28.56
N GLY A 218 -14.69 20.41 28.39
CA GLY A 218 -16.01 19.78 28.53
C GLY A 218 -16.85 19.78 27.26
N HIS A 219 -16.22 19.78 26.08
CA HIS A 219 -16.93 19.65 24.81
C HIS A 219 -17.74 18.34 24.75
N SER A 220 -18.96 18.39 24.23
CA SER A 220 -19.80 17.20 24.10
C SER A 220 -19.26 16.26 23.02
N VAL A 221 -19.16 14.97 23.36
CA VAL A 221 -18.88 13.90 22.39
C VAL A 221 -20.03 13.60 21.44
N ARG A 222 -21.22 14.20 21.63
CA ARG A 222 -22.37 14.06 20.71
C ARG A 222 -22.45 15.19 19.70
N ALA A 223 -22.12 16.40 20.12
CA ALA A 223 -22.19 17.61 19.28
C ALA A 223 -20.82 18.01 18.69
N TRP A 224 -19.84 17.10 18.72
CA TRP A 224 -18.46 17.37 18.32
C TRP A 224 -18.33 17.83 16.85
N THR A 225 -19.25 17.41 15.98
CA THR A 225 -19.25 17.81 14.56
C THR A 225 -19.43 19.32 14.37
N SER A 226 -19.97 20.04 15.35
CA SER A 226 -20.03 21.51 15.33
C SER A 226 -18.65 22.18 15.35
N LEU A 227 -17.60 21.45 15.74
CA LEU A 227 -16.21 21.91 15.72
C LEU A 227 -15.56 21.72 14.34
N LEU A 228 -16.20 21.02 13.41
CA LEU A 228 -15.68 20.82 12.07
C LEU A 228 -15.94 22.04 11.19
N PRO A 229 -15.03 22.34 10.23
CA PRO A 229 -15.30 23.34 9.22
C PRO A 229 -16.47 22.92 8.33
N THR A 230 -17.24 23.90 7.84
CA THR A 230 -18.36 23.65 6.93
C THR A 230 -17.89 23.10 5.58
N ALA A 231 -16.77 23.61 5.05
CA ALA A 231 -16.23 23.22 3.77
C ALA A 231 -14.90 22.47 3.92
N ALA A 232 -14.72 21.43 3.12
CA ALA A 232 -13.46 20.70 3.03
C ALA A 232 -12.34 21.59 2.48
N CYS A 233 -11.18 21.57 3.14
CA CYS A 233 -9.95 22.15 2.59
C CYS A 233 -9.26 21.13 1.69
N TRP A 234 -8.86 21.54 0.48
CA TRP A 234 -8.27 20.66 -0.52
C TRP A 234 -6.80 21.00 -0.72
N PRO A 235 -5.94 19.99 -0.96
CA PRO A 235 -4.53 20.26 -1.18
C PRO A 235 -4.35 21.09 -2.47
N PRO A 236 -3.35 22.00 -2.52
CA PRO A 236 -3.00 22.64 -3.76
C PRO A 236 -2.55 21.58 -4.79
N PRO A 237 -2.76 21.80 -6.10
CA PRO A 237 -2.34 20.83 -7.11
C PRO A 237 -0.81 20.66 -7.10
N SER A 238 -0.31 19.59 -6.50
CA SER A 238 1.12 19.27 -6.45
C SER A 238 1.50 18.40 -7.65
N GLY A 239 1.61 19.03 -8.83
CA GLY A 239 1.88 18.33 -10.09
C GLY A 239 0.72 17.44 -10.55
N ARG A 240 1.00 16.58 -11.54
CA ARG A 240 -0.01 15.70 -12.14
C ARG A 240 -0.37 14.55 -11.20
N VAL A 241 -1.67 14.32 -11.03
CA VAL A 241 -2.24 13.13 -10.39
C VAL A 241 -2.78 12.20 -11.48
N GLU A 242 -2.28 10.96 -11.53
CA GLU A 242 -2.70 9.98 -12.54
C GLU A 242 -4.17 9.57 -12.33
N ASP A 243 -4.90 9.47 -13.44
CA ASP A 243 -6.32 9.11 -13.45
C ASP A 243 -6.67 7.97 -14.43
N GLY A 244 -5.68 7.47 -15.16
CA GLY A 244 -5.88 6.47 -16.22
C GLY A 244 -6.36 7.04 -17.55
N ALA A 245 -6.50 8.37 -17.68
CA ALA A 245 -7.09 9.03 -18.84
C ALA A 245 -6.07 9.81 -19.69
N GLY A 246 -4.78 9.55 -19.49
CA GLY A 246 -3.69 10.09 -20.31
C GLY A 246 -3.20 11.49 -19.89
N LEU A 247 -2.14 11.96 -20.55
CA LEU A 247 -1.35 13.15 -20.20
C LEU A 247 -2.14 14.45 -20.13
N CYS A 248 -3.25 14.56 -20.88
CA CYS A 248 -4.12 15.74 -20.89
C CYS A 248 -5.18 15.73 -19.78
N SER A 249 -5.19 14.72 -18.91
CA SER A 249 -6.17 14.55 -17.84
C SER A 249 -5.49 14.32 -16.50
N SER A 250 -6.16 14.74 -15.43
CA SER A 250 -5.73 14.54 -14.05
C SER A 250 -6.90 14.35 -13.10
N ALA A 251 -6.69 13.61 -12.00
CA ALA A 251 -7.71 13.36 -10.97
C ALA A 251 -7.83 14.49 -9.93
N THR A 252 -7.26 15.67 -10.19
CA THR A 252 -7.42 16.81 -9.29
C THR A 252 -8.90 17.11 -9.05
N PRO A 253 -9.30 17.43 -7.82
CA PRO A 253 -10.72 17.64 -7.47
C PRO A 253 -11.31 18.88 -8.13
N PHE A 254 -10.48 19.76 -8.69
CA PHE A 254 -10.88 21.03 -9.28
C PHE A 254 -11.52 20.82 -10.66
N PRO A 255 -12.63 21.52 -10.97
CA PRO A 255 -13.23 21.46 -12.30
C PRO A 255 -12.23 21.84 -13.41
N PRO A 256 -12.36 21.28 -14.62
CA PRO A 256 -11.49 21.63 -15.73
C PRO A 256 -11.59 23.12 -16.07
N THR A 257 -10.49 23.77 -16.46
CA THR A 257 -10.45 25.22 -16.78
C THR A 257 -10.94 25.59 -18.19
N GLN A 258 -11.14 24.61 -19.06
CA GLN A 258 -11.54 24.79 -20.48
C GLN A 258 -12.97 25.37 -20.62
N SER A 259 -13.47 25.58 -21.85
CA SER A 259 -14.87 25.98 -22.10
C SER A 259 -15.89 24.90 -21.70
N ASP A 260 -17.08 25.29 -21.23
CA ASP A 260 -18.16 24.39 -20.78
C ASP A 260 -19.14 24.03 -21.90
N VAL A 261 -18.65 23.31 -22.90
CA VAL A 261 -19.44 22.97 -24.09
C VAL A 261 -20.65 22.08 -23.78
N LEU A 262 -20.60 21.26 -22.73
CA LEU A 262 -21.68 20.34 -22.32
C LEU A 262 -22.59 20.93 -21.23
N GLY A 263 -22.46 22.22 -20.90
CA GLY A 263 -23.19 22.85 -19.80
C GLY A 263 -24.72 22.83 -19.97
N GLY A 264 -25.19 23.04 -21.20
CA GLY A 264 -26.63 22.97 -21.52
C GLY A 264 -27.21 21.58 -21.29
N LEU A 265 -26.56 20.55 -21.85
CA LEU A 265 -26.95 19.15 -21.67
C LEU A 265 -26.94 18.74 -20.20
N ARG A 266 -25.86 19.07 -19.47
CA ARG A 266 -25.75 18.77 -18.04
C ARG A 266 -26.92 19.36 -17.25
N LYS A 267 -27.29 20.63 -17.51
CA LYS A 267 -28.42 21.28 -16.83
C LYS A 267 -29.75 20.58 -17.13
N ALA A 268 -30.00 20.21 -18.38
CA ALA A 268 -31.23 19.49 -18.78
C ALA A 268 -31.34 18.14 -18.06
N TRP A 269 -30.26 17.35 -18.07
CA TRP A 269 -30.22 16.06 -17.39
C TRP A 269 -30.35 16.17 -15.89
N CYS A 270 -29.65 17.12 -15.24
CA CYS A 270 -29.76 17.34 -13.81
C CYS A 270 -31.20 17.71 -13.41
N LYS A 271 -31.83 18.64 -14.16
CA LYS A 271 -33.22 19.02 -13.92
C LYS A 271 -34.14 17.81 -14.02
N ARG A 272 -34.04 17.03 -15.11
CA ARG A 272 -34.86 15.83 -15.31
C ARG A 272 -34.67 14.80 -14.20
N LEU A 273 -33.43 14.53 -13.80
CA LEU A 273 -33.11 13.58 -12.72
C LEU A 273 -33.71 14.01 -11.38
N LEU A 274 -33.72 15.31 -11.08
CA LEU A 274 -34.30 15.87 -9.86
C LEU A 274 -35.83 15.83 -9.90
N ASP A 275 -36.43 16.36 -10.97
CA ASP A 275 -37.89 16.48 -11.13
C ASP A 275 -38.60 15.10 -11.12
N SER A 276 -37.94 14.07 -11.66
CA SER A 276 -38.47 12.70 -11.71
C SER A 276 -38.14 11.83 -10.49
N GLY A 277 -37.23 12.27 -9.61
CA GLY A 277 -36.71 11.44 -8.51
C GLY A 277 -35.79 10.29 -8.95
N LEU A 278 -35.49 10.13 -10.25
CA LEU A 278 -34.67 9.03 -10.78
C LEU A 278 -33.27 8.95 -10.16
N HIS A 279 -32.72 10.08 -9.68
CA HIS A 279 -31.42 10.10 -9.03
C HIS A 279 -31.35 9.22 -7.77
N GLN A 280 -32.43 9.17 -6.98
CA GLN A 280 -32.50 8.32 -5.79
C GLN A 280 -32.69 6.85 -6.19
N GLN A 281 -33.51 6.59 -7.21
CA GLN A 281 -33.75 5.25 -7.73
C GLN A 281 -32.47 4.62 -8.30
N ILE A 282 -31.68 5.38 -9.07
CA ILE A 282 -30.39 4.92 -9.58
C ILE A 282 -29.44 4.62 -8.42
N ALA A 283 -29.32 5.52 -7.43
CA ALA A 283 -28.48 5.30 -6.26
C ALA A 283 -28.88 4.03 -5.49
N SER A 284 -30.18 3.79 -5.29
CA SER A 284 -30.72 2.58 -4.69
C SER A 284 -30.40 1.32 -5.50
N ARG A 285 -30.59 1.36 -6.84
CA ARG A 285 -30.28 0.24 -7.74
C ARG A 285 -28.78 -0.09 -7.76
N LEU A 286 -27.90 0.90 -7.65
CA LEU A 286 -26.46 0.67 -7.53
C LEU A 286 -26.12 -0.09 -6.24
N LEU A 287 -26.88 0.08 -5.16
CA LEU A 287 -26.66 -0.62 -3.90
C LEU A 287 -27.36 -1.99 -3.83
N SER A 288 -28.29 -2.28 -4.74
CA SER A 288 -29.11 -3.49 -4.68
C SER A 288 -28.40 -4.75 -5.19
N GLY A 289 -27.20 -4.63 -5.78
CA GLY A 289 -26.50 -5.75 -6.42
C GLY A 289 -27.19 -6.28 -7.69
N SER A 290 -28.07 -5.50 -8.33
CA SER A 290 -28.78 -5.94 -9.53
C SER A 290 -27.85 -6.08 -10.74
N LYS A 291 -28.09 -7.10 -11.58
CA LYS A 291 -27.41 -7.25 -12.86
C LYS A 291 -28.04 -6.42 -13.99
N THR A 292 -29.28 -5.94 -13.81
CA THR A 292 -30.01 -5.20 -14.84
C THR A 292 -29.55 -3.75 -14.93
N ASN A 293 -29.85 -3.10 -16.05
CA ASN A 293 -29.57 -1.68 -16.21
C ASN A 293 -30.29 -0.84 -15.13
N PRO A 294 -29.63 0.20 -14.57
CA PRO A 294 -30.24 1.08 -13.59
C PRO A 294 -31.42 1.90 -14.11
N LEU A 295 -31.61 1.98 -15.42
CA LEU A 295 -32.77 2.57 -16.08
C LEU A 295 -33.27 1.62 -17.18
N SER A 296 -34.58 1.54 -17.32
CA SER A 296 -35.26 0.91 -18.45
C SER A 296 -35.11 1.76 -19.72
N GLU A 297 -35.43 1.19 -20.88
CA GLU A 297 -35.39 1.93 -22.15
C GLU A 297 -36.38 3.10 -22.16
N ALA A 298 -37.56 2.92 -21.56
CA ALA A 298 -38.57 3.99 -21.42
C ALA A 298 -38.07 5.13 -20.53
N GLU A 299 -37.38 4.82 -19.42
CA GLU A 299 -36.76 5.82 -18.54
C GLU A 299 -35.56 6.52 -19.21
N LEU A 300 -34.83 5.84 -20.10
CA LEU A 300 -33.67 6.38 -20.80
C LEU A 300 -34.04 7.26 -22.01
N ALA A 301 -35.16 6.97 -22.68
CA ALA A 301 -35.57 7.65 -23.92
C ALA A 301 -35.62 9.18 -23.81
N PRO A 302 -36.13 9.79 -22.72
CA PRO A 302 -36.11 11.25 -22.57
C PRO A 302 -34.70 11.87 -22.51
N PHE A 303 -33.71 11.15 -21.95
CA PHE A 303 -32.32 11.62 -21.93
C PHE A 303 -31.67 11.57 -23.32
N LEU A 304 -32.09 10.61 -24.16
CA LEU A 304 -31.70 10.55 -25.56
C LEU A 304 -32.35 11.68 -26.38
N ALA A 305 -33.60 12.05 -26.08
CA ALA A 305 -34.23 13.23 -26.67
C ALA A 305 -33.47 14.52 -26.30
N ASP A 306 -33.13 14.70 -25.01
CA ASP A 306 -32.33 15.85 -24.57
C ASP A 306 -30.97 15.93 -25.31
N LEU A 307 -30.33 14.78 -25.58
CA LEU A 307 -29.10 14.71 -26.38
C LEU A 307 -29.33 15.13 -27.84
N ARG A 308 -30.41 14.68 -28.46
CA ARG A 308 -30.76 15.04 -29.84
C ARG A 308 -30.96 16.55 -29.96
N ASP A 309 -31.72 17.13 -29.05
CA ASP A 309 -32.02 18.56 -29.01
C ASP A 309 -30.74 19.38 -28.77
N PHE A 310 -29.90 18.95 -27.82
CA PHE A 310 -28.61 19.58 -27.53
C PHE A 310 -27.66 19.55 -28.73
N LEU A 311 -27.64 18.45 -29.49
CA LEU A 311 -26.80 18.30 -30.68
C LEU A 311 -27.42 18.98 -31.91
N HIS A 312 -28.61 19.58 -31.80
CA HIS A 312 -29.35 20.21 -32.89
C HIS A 312 -29.57 19.28 -34.09
N VAL A 313 -29.91 18.00 -33.83
CA VAL A 313 -30.13 16.99 -34.86
C VAL A 313 -31.61 16.94 -35.24
N GLU A 314 -31.98 17.67 -36.29
CA GLU A 314 -33.35 17.70 -36.81
C GLU A 314 -33.72 16.41 -37.55
N SER A 315 -32.83 15.94 -38.44
CA SER A 315 -33.06 14.76 -39.27
C SER A 315 -33.09 13.44 -38.48
N GLU A 316 -34.16 12.67 -38.66
CA GLU A 316 -34.29 11.33 -38.05
C GLU A 316 -33.21 10.37 -38.54
N SER A 317 -32.83 10.42 -39.81
CA SER A 317 -31.80 9.52 -40.36
C SER A 317 -30.43 9.78 -39.74
N THR A 318 -30.09 11.04 -39.49
CA THR A 318 -28.85 11.43 -38.81
C THR A 318 -28.86 10.96 -37.35
N TRP A 319 -30.00 11.12 -36.67
CA TRP A 319 -30.14 10.66 -35.29
C TRP A 319 -30.00 9.13 -35.18
N GLN A 320 -30.65 8.38 -36.07
CA GLN A 320 -30.51 6.92 -36.12
C GLN A 320 -29.06 6.50 -36.45
N SER A 321 -28.37 7.24 -37.30
CA SER A 321 -26.94 7.01 -37.57
C SER A 321 -26.05 7.21 -36.32
N LEU A 322 -26.34 8.22 -35.50
CA LEU A 322 -25.63 8.45 -34.23
C LEU A 322 -25.90 7.34 -33.20
N LEU A 323 -27.15 6.86 -33.14
CA LEU A 323 -27.58 5.78 -32.24
C LEU A 323 -27.24 4.37 -32.73
N SER A 324 -26.78 4.24 -33.98
CA SER A 324 -26.42 2.95 -34.56
C SER A 324 -25.29 2.27 -33.79
N VAL A 325 -25.36 0.95 -33.77
CA VAL A 325 -24.39 0.07 -33.13
C VAL A 325 -23.85 -0.84 -34.23
N LEU A 326 -22.53 -0.81 -34.44
CA LEU A 326 -21.89 -1.63 -35.47
C LEU A 326 -21.84 -3.09 -35.03
N ASP A 327 -21.89 -4.01 -36.00
CA ASP A 327 -21.81 -5.44 -35.74
C ASP A 327 -20.53 -5.80 -34.96
N GLY A 328 -20.71 -6.53 -33.85
CA GLY A 328 -19.62 -6.92 -32.96
C GLY A 328 -19.05 -5.79 -32.07
N GLN A 329 -19.55 -4.56 -32.18
CA GLN A 329 -19.15 -3.42 -31.38
C GLN A 329 -20.31 -2.95 -30.49
N PRO A 330 -20.26 -3.11 -29.15
CA PRO A 330 -21.41 -2.77 -28.30
C PRO A 330 -21.72 -1.27 -28.18
N PHE A 331 -20.74 -0.40 -28.47
CA PHE A 331 -20.87 1.04 -28.21
C PHE A 331 -21.58 1.78 -29.34
N ARG A 332 -22.27 2.86 -28.99
CA ARG A 332 -22.71 3.89 -29.96
C ARG A 332 -21.53 4.79 -30.34
N LEU A 333 -20.61 4.24 -31.15
CA LEU A 333 -19.36 4.92 -31.52
C LEU A 333 -19.59 6.25 -32.22
N ASN A 334 -20.65 6.41 -33.01
CA ASN A 334 -20.92 7.65 -33.75
C ASN A 334 -21.36 8.78 -32.80
N LEU A 335 -22.29 8.50 -31.88
CA LEU A 335 -22.66 9.44 -30.82
C LEU A 335 -21.44 9.80 -29.95
N TRP A 336 -20.66 8.81 -29.53
CA TRP A 336 -19.48 9.07 -28.70
C TRP A 336 -18.43 9.90 -29.44
N HIS A 337 -18.16 9.60 -30.71
CA HIS A 337 -17.24 10.36 -31.54
C HIS A 337 -17.70 11.83 -31.66
N CYS A 338 -18.99 12.06 -31.91
CA CYS A 338 -19.57 13.42 -31.98
C CYS A 338 -19.32 14.21 -30.68
N LEU A 339 -19.61 13.60 -29.52
CA LEU A 339 -19.38 14.24 -28.22
C LEU A 339 -17.89 14.51 -27.94
N SER A 340 -17.01 13.59 -28.34
CA SER A 340 -15.55 13.76 -28.20
C SER A 340 -15.01 14.89 -29.08
N LEU A 341 -15.52 15.03 -30.31
CA LEU A 341 -15.18 16.15 -31.20
C LEU A 341 -15.66 17.48 -30.63
N LEU A 342 -16.89 17.56 -30.12
CA LEU A 342 -17.41 18.75 -29.42
C LEU A 342 -16.55 19.13 -28.21
N CYS A 343 -16.00 18.14 -27.52
CA CYS A 343 -15.10 18.34 -26.39
C CYS A 343 -13.66 18.66 -26.80
N SER A 344 -13.34 18.65 -28.09
CA SER A 344 -11.98 18.78 -28.63
C SER A 344 -11.02 17.75 -28.03
N ASP A 345 -11.46 16.49 -27.91
CA ASP A 345 -10.63 15.43 -27.35
C ASP A 345 -9.47 15.08 -28.31
N PRO A 346 -8.20 15.10 -27.83
CA PRO A 346 -7.03 14.87 -28.67
C PRO A 346 -6.90 13.45 -29.25
N ASP A 347 -7.64 12.46 -28.72
CA ASP A 347 -7.60 11.07 -29.23
C ASP A 347 -8.87 10.70 -30.03
N SER A 348 -9.60 11.70 -30.54
CA SER A 348 -10.86 11.47 -31.29
C SER A 348 -10.68 10.61 -32.54
N ASP A 349 -9.52 10.66 -33.20
CA ASP A 349 -9.25 9.83 -34.39
C ASP A 349 -9.30 8.32 -34.08
N TYR A 350 -9.17 7.93 -32.80
CA TYR A 350 -9.26 6.55 -32.39
C TYR A 350 -10.61 5.90 -32.72
N PHE A 351 -11.69 6.68 -32.83
CA PHE A 351 -12.99 6.14 -33.24
C PHE A 351 -12.96 5.55 -34.66
N HIS A 352 -12.10 6.04 -35.56
CA HIS A 352 -11.92 5.42 -36.88
C HIS A 352 -11.30 4.03 -36.76
N VAL A 353 -10.29 3.88 -35.92
CA VAL A 353 -9.65 2.59 -35.62
C VAL A 353 -10.64 1.61 -34.98
N LEU A 354 -11.50 2.08 -34.07
CA LEU A 354 -12.52 1.23 -33.42
C LEU A 354 -13.60 0.72 -34.39
N ARG A 355 -13.89 1.45 -35.47
CA ARG A 355 -14.85 1.03 -36.52
C ARG A 355 -14.24 -0.02 -37.45
N GLU A 356 -12.98 0.15 -37.84
CA GLU A 356 -12.26 -0.82 -38.68
C GLU A 356 -11.88 -2.10 -37.92
N GLY A 357 -11.60 -1.95 -36.62
CA GLY A 357 -10.99 -2.96 -35.77
C GLY A 357 -9.52 -2.63 -35.52
N VAL A 358 -9.04 -2.97 -34.32
CA VAL A 358 -7.71 -2.60 -33.86
C VAL A 358 -6.64 -3.53 -34.47
N PRO A 359 -5.49 -2.99 -34.91
CA PRO A 359 -4.40 -3.77 -35.48
C PRO A 359 -3.55 -4.42 -34.38
N LEU A 360 -2.90 -5.55 -34.69
CA LEU A 360 -2.03 -6.27 -33.75
C LEU A 360 -0.55 -5.88 -33.84
N GLY A 361 -0.19 -5.01 -34.79
CA GLY A 361 1.19 -4.50 -34.93
C GLY A 361 2.13 -5.39 -35.74
N ILE A 362 1.61 -6.39 -36.44
CA ILE A 362 2.35 -7.29 -37.33
C ILE A 362 1.84 -7.07 -38.76
N GLY A 363 2.74 -6.73 -39.68
CA GLY A 363 2.38 -6.34 -41.05
C GLY A 363 1.72 -4.95 -41.16
N SER A 364 1.42 -4.29 -40.04
CA SER A 364 0.90 -2.92 -39.99
C SER A 364 1.30 -2.23 -38.69
N ALA A 365 1.46 -0.91 -38.74
CA ALA A 365 1.78 -0.12 -37.56
C ALA A 365 0.56 0.06 -36.64
N ILE A 366 0.79 0.01 -35.32
CA ILE A 366 -0.20 0.43 -34.34
C ILE A 366 -0.18 1.97 -34.27
N PRO A 367 -1.33 2.66 -34.45
CA PRO A 367 -1.37 4.12 -34.38
C PRO A 367 -0.96 4.64 -32.99
N VAL A 368 -0.10 5.65 -33.00
CA VAL A 368 0.34 6.38 -31.80
C VAL A 368 -0.87 7.06 -31.15
N CYS A 369 -1.04 6.90 -29.84
CA CYS A 369 -1.98 7.68 -29.04
C CYS A 369 -1.31 8.99 -28.54
N PRO A 370 -1.81 10.19 -28.86
CA PRO A 370 -1.15 11.45 -28.52
C PRO A 370 -1.15 11.77 -27.01
N VAL A 371 -1.97 11.07 -26.23
CA VAL A 371 -2.12 11.31 -24.78
C VAL A 371 -1.44 10.25 -23.91
N MET A 372 -0.75 9.28 -24.49
CA MET A 372 -0.06 8.23 -23.74
C MET A 372 1.44 8.52 -23.55
N HIS A 373 2.05 7.88 -22.55
CA HIS A 373 3.46 8.08 -22.24
C HIS A 373 4.37 7.41 -23.28
N PRO A 374 5.62 7.87 -23.45
CA PRO A 374 6.59 7.24 -24.34
C PRO A 374 6.73 5.72 -24.12
N PRO A 375 7.07 4.96 -25.18
CA PRO A 375 7.18 3.51 -25.10
C PRO A 375 8.27 3.08 -24.11
N ALA A 376 8.16 1.85 -23.62
CA ALA A 376 9.23 1.23 -22.84
C ALA A 376 10.41 0.85 -23.75
N ALA A 377 11.58 0.56 -23.15
CA ALA A 377 12.71 0.03 -23.90
C ALA A 377 12.31 -1.26 -24.64
N PRO A 378 12.81 -1.48 -25.87
CA PRO A 378 12.43 -2.63 -26.69
C PRO A 378 12.91 -3.94 -26.07
N ASP A 379 12.08 -4.99 -26.16
CA ASP A 379 12.49 -6.36 -25.83
C ASP A 379 13.47 -6.88 -26.90
N ALA A 380 14.54 -7.55 -26.47
CA ALA A 380 15.68 -7.88 -27.33
C ALA A 380 15.49 -9.10 -28.27
N VAL A 381 14.42 -9.89 -28.14
CA VAL A 381 14.26 -11.15 -28.88
C VAL A 381 12.94 -11.21 -29.64
N ARG A 382 13.02 -11.29 -30.98
CA ARG A 382 11.88 -11.62 -31.85
C ARG A 382 11.84 -13.12 -32.10
N LEU A 383 10.69 -13.74 -31.89
CA LEU A 383 10.43 -15.15 -32.20
C LEU A 383 9.68 -15.26 -33.53
N PRO A 384 9.86 -16.36 -34.29
CA PRO A 384 9.04 -16.60 -35.48
C PRO A 384 7.56 -16.79 -35.11
N LEU A 385 6.67 -16.55 -36.08
CA LEU A 385 5.24 -16.86 -35.91
C LEU A 385 5.03 -18.37 -36.07
N GLU A 386 4.36 -18.97 -35.09
CA GLU A 386 4.20 -20.42 -35.01
C GLU A 386 2.74 -20.84 -34.82
N HIS A 387 2.46 -22.08 -35.20
CA HIS A 387 1.17 -22.73 -34.97
C HIS A 387 1.33 -23.79 -33.88
N CYS A 388 0.81 -23.52 -32.68
CA CYS A 388 0.81 -24.49 -31.60
C CYS A 388 -0.23 -25.59 -31.85
N GLU A 389 0.20 -26.85 -31.70
CA GLU A 389 -0.64 -28.02 -31.96
C GLU A 389 -1.64 -28.35 -30.84
N SER A 390 -1.43 -27.84 -29.62
CA SER A 390 -2.25 -28.21 -28.45
C SER A 390 -2.44 -27.07 -27.45
N ALA A 391 -3.52 -27.16 -26.68
CA ALA A 391 -3.79 -26.29 -25.55
C ALA A 391 -2.84 -26.58 -24.36
N TRP A 392 -2.77 -25.64 -23.40
CA TRP A 392 -2.12 -25.90 -22.14
C TRP A 392 -2.85 -26.98 -21.33
N LYS A 393 -2.10 -27.75 -20.55
CA LYS A 393 -2.64 -28.81 -19.67
C LYS A 393 -3.82 -28.33 -18.83
N SER A 394 -3.77 -27.09 -18.31
CA SER A 394 -4.88 -26.47 -17.55
C SER A 394 -6.23 -26.48 -18.27
N ALA A 395 -6.24 -26.29 -19.60
CA ALA A 395 -7.47 -26.33 -20.39
C ALA A 395 -7.86 -27.77 -20.76
N LEU A 396 -6.89 -28.64 -21.04
CA LEU A 396 -7.14 -30.05 -21.37
C LEU A 396 -7.74 -30.82 -20.19
N ASP A 397 -7.18 -30.63 -19.00
CA ASP A 397 -7.64 -31.28 -17.76
C ASP A 397 -9.04 -30.80 -17.32
N ASN A 398 -9.57 -29.73 -17.91
CA ASN A 398 -10.86 -29.11 -17.55
C ASN A 398 -11.74 -28.88 -18.79
N ALA A 399 -11.76 -29.84 -19.72
CA ALA A 399 -12.40 -29.71 -21.03
C ALA A 399 -13.87 -29.26 -20.95
N ASP A 400 -14.68 -29.83 -20.06
CA ASP A 400 -16.12 -29.50 -19.96
C ASP A 400 -16.35 -28.02 -19.61
N VAL A 401 -15.56 -27.48 -18.68
CA VAL A 401 -15.63 -26.07 -18.28
C VAL A 401 -15.18 -25.18 -19.43
N VAL A 402 -14.12 -25.58 -20.13
CA VAL A 402 -13.60 -24.84 -21.29
C VAL A 402 -14.63 -24.81 -22.42
N GLU A 403 -15.23 -25.94 -22.77
CA GLU A 403 -16.24 -26.04 -23.84
C GLU A 403 -17.46 -25.17 -23.53
N SER A 404 -17.94 -25.17 -22.29
CA SER A 404 -19.02 -24.28 -21.85
C SER A 404 -18.68 -22.79 -22.02
N LEU A 405 -17.45 -22.40 -21.64
CA LEU A 405 -16.99 -21.01 -21.80
C LEU A 405 -16.79 -20.63 -23.26
N LEU A 406 -16.21 -21.54 -24.07
CA LEU A 406 -16.01 -21.33 -25.50
C LEU A 406 -17.34 -21.18 -26.23
N LYS A 407 -18.33 -22.02 -25.92
CA LYS A 407 -19.69 -21.87 -26.43
C LYS A 407 -20.24 -20.48 -26.11
N GLY A 408 -20.09 -20.02 -24.88
CA GLY A 408 -20.48 -18.66 -24.50
C GLY A 408 -19.75 -17.54 -25.27
N GLU A 409 -18.46 -17.73 -25.61
CA GLU A 409 -17.71 -16.76 -26.43
C GLU A 409 -18.07 -16.83 -27.92
N VAL A 410 -18.46 -18.01 -28.44
CA VAL A 410 -18.99 -18.19 -29.81
C VAL A 410 -20.37 -17.55 -29.93
N ASP A 411 -21.28 -17.84 -29.00
CA ASP A 411 -22.63 -17.28 -28.98
C ASP A 411 -22.60 -15.74 -28.86
N ALA A 412 -21.61 -15.20 -28.15
CA ALA A 412 -21.37 -13.76 -28.05
C ALA A 412 -20.65 -13.14 -29.28
N GLY A 413 -20.24 -13.95 -30.26
CA GLY A 413 -19.53 -13.51 -31.46
C GLY A 413 -18.08 -13.06 -31.23
N TRP A 414 -17.47 -13.40 -30.09
CA TRP A 414 -16.10 -12.99 -29.75
C TRP A 414 -15.04 -13.87 -30.38
N ILE A 415 -15.39 -15.12 -30.67
CA ILE A 415 -14.57 -16.10 -31.36
C ILE A 415 -15.41 -16.81 -32.42
N ARG A 416 -14.76 -17.42 -33.41
CA ARG A 416 -15.41 -18.34 -34.34
C ARG A 416 -14.50 -19.52 -34.64
N GLU A 417 -15.09 -20.65 -34.97
CA GLU A 417 -14.35 -21.80 -35.48
C GLU A 417 -13.84 -21.55 -36.91
N VAL A 418 -12.73 -22.17 -37.25
CA VAL A 418 -12.13 -22.21 -38.60
C VAL A 418 -12.23 -23.66 -39.11
N PRO A 419 -13.31 -24.03 -39.83
CA PRO A 419 -13.59 -25.42 -40.18
C PRO A 419 -12.49 -26.11 -41.00
N GLY A 420 -11.85 -25.39 -41.93
CA GLY A 420 -10.75 -25.90 -42.75
C GLY A 420 -9.37 -25.83 -42.10
N GLY A 421 -9.31 -25.59 -40.78
CA GLY A 421 -8.07 -25.60 -40.00
C GLY A 421 -7.01 -24.64 -40.52
N ASP A 422 -5.74 -25.06 -40.50
CA ASP A 422 -4.62 -24.19 -40.92
C ASP A 422 -4.61 -23.89 -42.41
N ALA A 423 -5.11 -24.81 -43.24
CA ALA A 423 -5.16 -24.62 -44.69
C ALA A 423 -6.10 -23.47 -45.03
N GLU A 424 -7.28 -23.44 -44.42
CA GLU A 424 -8.20 -22.31 -44.55
C GLU A 424 -7.61 -21.04 -43.94
N LEU A 425 -7.01 -21.12 -42.74
CA LEU A 425 -6.43 -19.95 -42.08
C LEU A 425 -5.36 -19.27 -42.95
N ARG A 426 -4.44 -20.04 -43.53
CA ARG A 426 -3.38 -19.53 -44.42
C ARG A 426 -3.89 -19.02 -45.76
N ARG A 427 -5.04 -19.53 -46.22
CA ARG A 427 -5.71 -19.00 -47.42
C ARG A 427 -6.37 -17.65 -47.15
N LEU A 428 -6.93 -17.46 -45.95
CA LEU A 428 -7.67 -16.26 -45.57
C LEU A 428 -6.78 -15.09 -45.13
N TYR A 429 -5.59 -15.36 -44.58
CA TYR A 429 -4.75 -14.33 -43.97
C TYR A 429 -3.29 -14.44 -44.40
N GLN A 430 -2.67 -13.27 -44.64
CA GLN A 430 -1.25 -13.16 -44.98
C GLN A 430 -0.33 -13.61 -43.84
N TYR A 431 -0.70 -13.28 -42.60
CA TYR A 431 0.05 -13.67 -41.41
C TYR A 431 -0.85 -14.52 -40.50
N THR A 432 -0.32 -15.66 -40.07
CA THR A 432 -1.05 -16.60 -39.22
C THR A 432 -0.21 -17.04 -38.02
N ALA A 433 -0.86 -17.17 -36.87
CA ALA A 433 -0.25 -17.68 -35.66
C ALA A 433 -1.31 -18.35 -34.77
N VAL A 434 -0.96 -19.47 -34.15
CA VAL A 434 -1.86 -20.23 -33.25
C VAL A 434 -1.18 -20.35 -31.90
N GLY A 435 -1.74 -19.65 -30.89
CA GLY A 435 -1.29 -19.72 -29.51
C GLY A 435 -1.89 -20.90 -28.73
N LYS A 436 -1.57 -20.98 -27.44
CA LYS A 436 -2.09 -22.03 -26.56
C LYS A 436 -3.20 -21.52 -25.65
N LEU A 437 -4.34 -22.20 -25.67
CA LEU A 437 -5.44 -21.92 -24.74
C LEU A 437 -5.11 -22.46 -23.34
N GLY A 438 -5.34 -21.67 -22.31
CA GLY A 438 -5.27 -22.08 -20.91
C GLY A 438 -6.54 -21.70 -20.15
N LEU A 439 -6.76 -22.38 -19.03
CA LEU A 439 -7.84 -22.08 -18.08
C LEU A 439 -7.25 -21.62 -16.76
N VAL A 440 -7.62 -20.43 -16.31
CA VAL A 440 -7.23 -19.90 -15.01
C VAL A 440 -8.37 -20.11 -14.01
N LEU A 441 -8.11 -20.96 -13.01
CA LEU A 441 -8.97 -21.19 -11.87
C LEU A 441 -8.39 -20.46 -10.66
N ALA A 442 -9.11 -19.44 -10.17
CA ALA A 442 -8.72 -18.71 -8.97
C ALA A 442 -9.83 -18.86 -7.92
N PRO A 443 -9.49 -19.18 -6.65
CA PRO A 443 -10.48 -19.32 -5.59
C PRO A 443 -11.39 -18.09 -5.49
N GLY A 444 -12.71 -18.30 -5.44
CA GLY A 444 -13.71 -17.25 -5.34
C GLY A 444 -13.87 -16.37 -6.59
N ARG A 445 -13.32 -16.77 -7.74
CA ARG A 445 -13.49 -16.06 -9.01
C ARG A 445 -14.02 -16.99 -10.09
N PRO A 446 -14.85 -16.49 -11.02
CA PRO A 446 -15.29 -17.28 -12.16
C PRO A 446 -14.08 -17.71 -13.00
N PRO A 447 -14.08 -18.94 -13.57
CA PRO A 447 -13.04 -19.42 -14.47
C PRO A 447 -12.81 -18.45 -15.64
N ARG A 448 -11.54 -18.32 -16.09
CA ARG A 448 -11.17 -17.43 -17.20
C ARG A 448 -10.35 -18.16 -18.25
N LEU A 449 -10.79 -18.05 -19.50
CA LEU A 449 -10.00 -18.44 -20.67
C LEU A 449 -8.88 -17.42 -20.89
N VAL A 450 -7.67 -17.92 -21.15
CA VAL A 450 -6.50 -17.11 -21.48
C VAL A 450 -5.83 -17.74 -22.69
N VAL A 451 -5.52 -16.94 -23.71
CA VAL A 451 -4.78 -17.39 -24.87
C VAL A 451 -3.36 -16.89 -24.74
N ASP A 452 -2.42 -17.81 -24.57
CA ASP A 452 -1.01 -17.51 -24.55
C ASP A 452 -0.51 -17.28 -25.98
N SER A 453 -0.36 -16.01 -26.33
CA SER A 453 0.16 -15.54 -27.62
C SER A 453 1.68 -15.25 -27.57
N SER A 454 2.34 -15.53 -26.43
CA SER A 454 3.79 -15.39 -26.32
C SER A 454 4.52 -16.55 -26.99
N VAL A 455 3.97 -17.76 -26.85
CA VAL A 455 4.51 -18.99 -27.44
C VAL A 455 4.38 -19.06 -28.96
N SER A 456 3.44 -18.34 -29.56
CA SER A 456 3.27 -18.26 -31.01
C SER A 456 4.06 -17.13 -31.67
N GLY A 457 4.90 -16.43 -30.91
CA GLY A 457 5.72 -15.31 -31.39
C GLY A 457 4.99 -13.98 -31.56
N VAL A 458 3.65 -13.95 -31.51
CA VAL A 458 2.84 -12.73 -31.70
C VAL A 458 3.23 -11.62 -30.74
N THR A 459 3.38 -11.95 -29.44
CA THR A 459 3.77 -10.97 -28.42
C THR A 459 5.13 -10.33 -28.75
N SER A 460 6.13 -11.14 -29.13
CA SER A 460 7.49 -10.66 -29.43
C SER A 460 7.58 -9.79 -30.70
N ASN A 461 6.65 -10.00 -31.64
CA ASN A 461 6.57 -9.21 -32.88
C ASN A 461 5.64 -7.98 -32.76
N THR A 462 4.97 -7.81 -31.63
CA THR A 462 4.07 -6.70 -31.37
C THR A 462 4.83 -5.56 -30.67
N HIS A 463 4.92 -4.40 -31.32
CA HIS A 463 5.52 -3.19 -30.75
C HIS A 463 4.46 -2.13 -30.43
N LEU A 464 4.34 -1.76 -29.15
CA LEU A 464 3.42 -0.70 -28.72
C LEU A 464 4.09 0.67 -28.89
N PRO A 465 3.44 1.64 -29.57
CA PRO A 465 4.03 2.95 -29.84
C PRO A 465 4.14 3.84 -28.59
N ASN A 466 3.31 3.58 -27.58
CA ASN A 466 3.27 4.27 -26.30
C ASN A 466 2.59 3.41 -25.23
N ARG A 467 2.57 3.88 -23.98
CA ARG A 467 2.03 3.16 -22.82
C ARG A 467 1.05 3.99 -21.99
N SER A 468 0.04 3.34 -21.44
CA SER A 468 -0.84 3.93 -20.43
C SER A 468 -0.15 4.03 -19.07
N ALA A 469 -0.57 4.98 -18.26
CA ALA A 469 -0.24 5.06 -16.84
C ALA A 469 -1.50 4.80 -16.03
N ASN A 470 -1.51 3.70 -15.27
CA ASN A 470 -2.63 3.38 -14.41
C ASN A 470 -2.49 4.10 -13.06
N PRO A 471 -3.60 4.57 -12.49
CA PRO A 471 -3.60 5.24 -11.19
C PRO A 471 -3.26 4.29 -10.04
N SER A 472 -2.67 4.84 -8.99
CA SER A 472 -2.28 4.13 -7.77
C SER A 472 -3.07 4.62 -6.55
N LEU A 473 -2.92 3.94 -5.41
CA LEU A 473 -3.47 4.44 -4.14
C LEU A 473 -2.91 5.82 -3.77
N MET A 474 -1.67 6.12 -4.15
CA MET A 474 -1.06 7.43 -3.86
C MET A 474 -1.79 8.55 -4.62
N ASP A 475 -2.23 8.29 -5.85
CA ASP A 475 -3.00 9.25 -6.65
C ASP A 475 -4.37 9.54 -6.02
N VAL A 476 -4.99 8.51 -5.43
CA VAL A 476 -6.21 8.65 -4.63
C VAL A 476 -5.96 9.53 -3.40
N ARG A 477 -4.90 9.25 -2.62
CA ARG A 477 -4.53 10.03 -1.43
C ARG A 477 -4.19 11.49 -1.72
N ARG A 478 -3.67 11.80 -2.91
CA ARG A 478 -3.42 13.18 -3.37
C ARG A 478 -4.69 13.94 -3.74
N SER A 479 -5.83 13.27 -3.79
CA SER A 479 -7.10 13.82 -4.24
C SER A 479 -8.21 13.68 -3.20
N VAL A 480 -7.83 13.61 -1.91
CA VAL A 480 -8.76 13.75 -0.78
C VAL A 480 -8.51 15.09 -0.06
N PRO A 481 -9.47 15.61 0.72
CA PRO A 481 -9.28 16.78 1.57
C PRO A 481 -8.09 16.64 2.53
N ILE A 482 -7.50 17.76 2.93
CA ILE A 482 -6.40 17.79 3.92
C ILE A 482 -6.91 17.63 5.37
N SER A 483 -8.21 17.77 5.60
CA SER A 483 -8.86 17.63 6.90
C SER A 483 -10.30 17.17 6.76
N ASP A 484 -10.89 16.63 7.84
CA ASP A 484 -12.33 16.34 7.89
C ASP A 484 -13.15 17.64 7.88
N SER A 485 -14.42 17.55 7.48
CA SER A 485 -15.37 18.65 7.41
C SER A 485 -16.81 18.14 7.46
N LEU A 486 -17.78 19.05 7.55
CA LEU A 486 -19.19 18.68 7.37
C LEU A 486 -19.49 18.21 5.93
N ASP A 487 -18.65 18.59 4.97
CA ASP A 487 -18.75 18.24 3.56
C ASP A 487 -18.17 16.84 3.28
N GLN A 488 -18.91 15.80 3.67
CA GLN A 488 -18.44 14.40 3.57
C GLN A 488 -18.33 13.91 2.11
N LEU A 489 -17.44 12.95 1.89
CA LEU A 489 -17.29 12.28 0.59
C LEU A 489 -18.00 10.94 0.53
N VAL A 490 -18.43 10.57 -0.68
CA VAL A 490 -18.94 9.26 -1.05
C VAL A 490 -18.27 8.83 -2.35
N ALA A 491 -17.95 7.54 -2.47
CA ALA A 491 -17.34 6.97 -3.65
C ALA A 491 -18.35 6.20 -4.50
N LEU A 492 -18.33 6.46 -5.80
CA LEU A 492 -18.94 5.65 -6.84
C LEU A 492 -17.89 4.67 -7.38
N VAL A 493 -18.19 3.37 -7.35
CA VAL A 493 -17.40 2.33 -8.01
C VAL A 493 -18.25 1.68 -9.10
N LEU A 494 -17.69 1.52 -10.30
CA LEU A 494 -18.31 0.84 -11.42
C LEU A 494 -17.28 -0.03 -12.15
N ASP A 495 -17.73 -1.10 -12.81
CA ASP A 495 -16.85 -2.07 -13.51
C ASP A 495 -17.37 -2.29 -14.93
N VAL A 496 -16.51 -2.12 -15.94
CA VAL A 496 -16.86 -2.38 -17.34
C VAL A 496 -16.83 -3.89 -17.61
N ALA A 497 -17.95 -4.42 -18.09
CA ALA A 497 -18.09 -5.85 -18.34
C ALA A 497 -17.28 -6.29 -19.56
N LYS A 498 -16.30 -7.20 -19.35
CA LYS A 498 -15.55 -7.89 -20.41
C LYS A 498 -14.81 -6.91 -21.34
N ALA A 499 -14.16 -5.90 -20.75
CA ALA A 499 -13.47 -4.79 -21.42
C ALA A 499 -12.66 -5.17 -22.68
N HIS A 500 -11.71 -6.11 -22.58
CA HIS A 500 -10.88 -6.50 -23.74
C HIS A 500 -11.71 -7.08 -24.89
N ARG A 501 -12.73 -7.87 -24.57
CA ARG A 501 -13.65 -8.46 -25.57
C ARG A 501 -14.52 -7.43 -26.27
N ARG A 502 -14.46 -6.15 -25.89
CA ARG A 502 -15.18 -5.05 -26.57
C ARG A 502 -14.38 -4.43 -27.70
N MET A 503 -13.12 -4.79 -27.85
CA MET A 503 -12.26 -4.31 -28.93
C MET A 503 -12.26 -5.32 -30.08
N LEU A 504 -12.83 -4.95 -31.23
CA LEU A 504 -12.78 -5.76 -32.44
C LEU A 504 -11.35 -5.80 -32.99
N ILE A 505 -10.93 -6.97 -33.47
CA ILE A 505 -9.67 -7.14 -34.20
C ILE A 505 -9.90 -6.78 -35.66
N ARG A 506 -8.99 -5.99 -36.23
CA ARG A 506 -9.00 -5.66 -37.66
C ARG A 506 -9.11 -6.94 -38.50
N PRO A 507 -10.00 -7.02 -39.50
CA PRO A 507 -10.23 -8.24 -40.28
C PRO A 507 -8.94 -8.92 -40.77
N ALA A 508 -7.99 -8.15 -41.31
CA ALA A 508 -6.72 -8.68 -41.84
C ALA A 508 -5.81 -9.35 -40.77
N ASP A 509 -5.99 -9.01 -39.49
CA ASP A 509 -5.10 -9.45 -38.40
C ASP A 509 -5.68 -10.63 -37.62
N ARG A 510 -6.92 -11.06 -37.93
CA ARG A 510 -7.60 -12.14 -37.20
C ARG A 510 -6.89 -13.49 -37.31
N GLY A 511 -6.03 -13.68 -38.32
CA GLY A 511 -5.17 -14.86 -38.46
C GLY A 511 -4.10 -15.01 -37.38
N LEU A 512 -3.78 -13.95 -36.63
CA LEU A 512 -2.69 -13.93 -35.65
C LEU A 512 -3.12 -14.29 -34.22
N LEU A 513 -4.42 -14.22 -33.90
CA LEU A 513 -4.94 -14.59 -32.58
C LEU A 513 -5.88 -15.79 -32.68
N CYS A 514 -5.28 -16.96 -32.91
CA CYS A 514 -5.96 -18.24 -32.98
C CYS A 514 -5.51 -19.18 -31.86
N PHE A 515 -6.31 -20.20 -31.54
CA PHE A 515 -5.96 -21.26 -30.59
C PHE A 515 -6.71 -22.55 -30.90
N ARG A 516 -6.21 -23.67 -30.38
CA ARG A 516 -6.84 -24.99 -30.51
C ARG A 516 -7.49 -25.45 -29.21
N HIS A 517 -8.62 -26.13 -29.33
CA HIS A 517 -9.22 -26.92 -28.25
C HIS A 517 -10.00 -28.09 -28.83
N ALA A 518 -9.85 -29.28 -28.25
CA ALA A 518 -10.54 -30.50 -28.69
C ALA A 518 -10.46 -30.77 -30.21
N GLY A 519 -9.28 -30.57 -30.80
CA GLY A 519 -9.05 -30.76 -32.25
C GLY A 519 -9.58 -29.64 -33.15
N ARG A 520 -10.36 -28.69 -32.60
CA ARG A 520 -10.96 -27.57 -33.34
C ARG A 520 -10.06 -26.33 -33.27
N LEU A 521 -9.99 -25.59 -34.37
CA LEU A 521 -9.26 -24.33 -34.46
C LEU A 521 -10.23 -23.17 -34.32
N TYR A 522 -9.96 -22.28 -33.37
CA TYR A 522 -10.74 -21.07 -33.14
C TYR A 522 -9.91 -19.84 -33.47
N GLN A 523 -10.53 -18.86 -34.12
CA GLN A 523 -9.96 -17.52 -34.31
C GLN A 523 -10.70 -16.50 -33.44
N CYS A 524 -9.96 -15.55 -32.89
CA CYS A 524 -10.54 -14.44 -32.15
C CYS A 524 -11.08 -13.38 -33.12
N ILE A 525 -12.31 -12.90 -32.86
CA ILE A 525 -12.90 -11.73 -33.53
C ILE A 525 -12.65 -10.47 -32.71
N THR A 526 -12.64 -10.59 -31.39
CA THR A 526 -12.31 -9.52 -30.44
C THR A 526 -11.04 -9.84 -29.66
N LEU A 527 -10.38 -8.80 -29.12
CA LEU A 527 -9.19 -8.99 -28.29
C LEU A 527 -9.49 -9.88 -27.07
N ASN A 528 -8.55 -10.76 -26.78
CA ASN A 528 -8.65 -11.75 -25.71
C ASN A 528 -7.76 -11.40 -24.51
N PHE A 529 -7.93 -12.13 -23.41
CA PHE A 529 -6.96 -12.12 -22.32
C PHE A 529 -5.70 -12.85 -22.78
N GLY A 530 -4.55 -12.16 -22.74
CA GLY A 530 -3.23 -12.71 -23.06
C GLY A 530 -2.54 -12.07 -24.27
N ALA A 531 -3.24 -11.28 -25.09
CA ALA A 531 -2.60 -10.48 -26.15
C ALA A 531 -1.99 -9.19 -25.60
N ARG A 532 -0.78 -8.84 -26.11
CA ARG A 532 -0.02 -7.64 -25.69
C ARG A 532 -0.77 -6.33 -25.92
N VAL A 533 -1.58 -6.26 -26.98
CA VAL A 533 -2.34 -5.05 -27.33
C VAL A 533 -3.67 -4.88 -26.57
N SER A 534 -4.16 -5.91 -25.86
CA SER A 534 -5.49 -5.90 -25.23
C SER A 534 -5.66 -4.76 -24.23
N SER A 535 -4.69 -4.61 -23.32
CA SER A 535 -4.69 -3.53 -22.34
C SER A 535 -4.47 -2.16 -22.97
N PHE A 536 -3.66 -2.09 -24.04
CA PHE A 536 -3.34 -0.85 -24.74
C PHE A 536 -4.58 -0.21 -25.37
N PHE A 537 -5.28 -0.94 -26.23
CA PHE A 537 -6.46 -0.42 -26.93
C PHE A 537 -7.64 -0.16 -25.99
N TRP A 538 -7.80 -1.01 -24.97
CA TRP A 538 -8.79 -0.74 -23.93
C TRP A 538 -8.45 0.53 -23.14
N ALA A 539 -7.19 0.74 -22.76
CA ALA A 539 -6.79 1.95 -22.02
C ALA A 539 -7.07 3.24 -22.80
N ARG A 540 -6.94 3.25 -24.14
CA ARG A 540 -7.35 4.40 -24.97
C ARG A 540 -8.86 4.66 -24.87
N CYS A 541 -9.67 3.60 -25.00
CA CYS A 541 -11.12 3.66 -24.90
C CYS A 541 -11.59 4.12 -23.50
N ALA A 542 -11.02 3.53 -22.45
CA ALA A 542 -11.21 3.91 -21.06
C ALA A 542 -10.84 5.38 -20.81
N GLY A 543 -9.72 5.85 -21.38
CA GLY A 543 -9.28 7.23 -21.26
C GLY A 543 -10.23 8.22 -21.93
N LEU A 544 -10.71 7.93 -23.16
CA LEU A 544 -11.75 8.73 -23.82
C LEU A 544 -13.01 8.86 -22.96
N LEU A 545 -13.41 7.77 -22.32
CA LEU A 545 -14.63 7.74 -21.51
C LEU A 545 -14.46 8.60 -20.28
N MET A 546 -13.32 8.46 -19.59
CA MET A 546 -13.01 9.23 -18.40
C MET A 546 -12.87 10.72 -18.70
N ARG A 547 -12.23 11.11 -19.82
CA ARG A 547 -12.16 12.51 -20.25
C ARG A 547 -13.55 13.07 -20.54
N LEU A 548 -14.39 12.36 -21.30
CA LEU A 548 -15.76 12.79 -21.57
C LEU A 548 -16.59 12.95 -20.29
N LEU A 549 -16.49 12.02 -19.33
CA LEU A 549 -17.15 12.13 -18.03
C LEU A 549 -16.74 13.40 -17.27
N LYS A 550 -15.44 13.72 -17.25
CA LYS A 550 -14.92 14.95 -16.62
C LYS A 550 -15.41 16.22 -17.32
N ARG A 551 -15.48 16.20 -18.66
CA ARG A 551 -16.04 17.30 -19.47
C ARG A 551 -17.53 17.47 -19.23
N LEU A 552 -18.27 16.40 -19.00
CA LEU A 552 -19.70 16.44 -18.70
C LEU A 552 -19.96 17.00 -17.30
N LEU A 553 -19.34 16.42 -16.26
CA LEU A 553 -19.68 16.68 -14.86
C LEU A 553 -19.37 18.13 -14.43
N ARG A 554 -18.18 18.65 -14.74
CA ARG A 554 -17.66 19.99 -14.38
C ARG A 554 -17.98 20.50 -12.96
N VAL A 555 -18.20 19.60 -12.01
CA VAL A 555 -18.28 19.90 -10.58
C VAL A 555 -16.99 19.52 -9.89
N ARG A 556 -16.85 19.89 -8.62
CA ARG A 556 -15.75 19.40 -7.79
C ARG A 556 -15.90 17.88 -7.61
N HIS A 557 -15.01 17.12 -8.23
CA HIS A 557 -14.96 15.66 -8.15
C HIS A 557 -13.56 15.19 -8.55
N SER A 558 -13.19 14.01 -8.07
CA SER A 558 -12.02 13.28 -8.54
C SER A 558 -12.47 11.96 -9.10
N SER A 559 -11.89 11.52 -10.22
CA SER A 559 -12.25 10.26 -10.84
C SER A 559 -11.07 9.61 -11.54
N TRP A 560 -11.09 8.28 -11.53
CA TRP A 560 -10.04 7.38 -11.98
C TRP A 560 -10.63 6.21 -12.76
N ILE A 561 -9.87 5.69 -13.70
CA ILE A 561 -10.11 4.39 -14.32
C ILE A 561 -8.85 3.55 -14.23
N TYR A 562 -8.94 2.41 -13.55
CA TYR A 562 -7.88 1.40 -13.52
C TYR A 562 -8.32 0.22 -14.36
N VAL A 563 -7.82 0.15 -15.60
CA VAL A 563 -8.28 -0.85 -16.58
C VAL A 563 -9.81 -0.78 -16.72
N ASP A 564 -10.56 -1.72 -16.16
CA ASP A 564 -12.02 -1.81 -16.21
C ASP A 564 -12.74 -1.20 -14.99
N ASP A 565 -12.01 -0.89 -13.91
CA ASP A 565 -12.56 -0.38 -12.65
C ASP A 565 -12.59 1.16 -12.62
N ILE A 566 -13.78 1.75 -12.60
CA ILE A 566 -14.01 3.18 -12.41
C ILE A 566 -14.18 3.49 -10.92
N LEU A 567 -13.52 4.56 -10.46
CA LEU A 567 -13.73 5.16 -9.14
C LEU A 567 -14.00 6.66 -9.32
N ALA A 568 -15.00 7.20 -8.63
CA ALA A 568 -15.25 8.64 -8.59
C ALA A 568 -15.69 9.10 -7.20
N PHE A 569 -15.23 10.27 -6.77
CA PHE A 569 -15.60 10.90 -5.51
C PHE A 569 -16.55 12.05 -5.73
N PHE A 570 -17.64 12.05 -4.98
CA PHE A 570 -18.60 13.14 -4.94
C PHE A 570 -18.84 13.57 -3.50
N ASN A 571 -19.27 14.82 -3.36
CA ASN A 571 -19.87 15.27 -2.12
C ASN A 571 -21.10 14.42 -1.78
N ARG A 572 -21.23 13.97 -0.52
CA ARG A 572 -22.27 13.06 -0.04
C ARG A 572 -23.69 13.51 -0.40
N LEU A 573 -23.99 14.80 -0.22
CA LEU A 573 -25.35 15.34 -0.45
C LEU A 573 -25.74 15.33 -1.92
N SER A 574 -24.78 15.61 -2.81
CA SER A 574 -25.01 15.67 -4.27
C SER A 574 -24.65 14.37 -5.01
N ALA A 575 -24.06 13.39 -4.32
CA ALA A 575 -23.58 12.15 -4.90
C ALA A 575 -24.64 11.37 -5.70
N PRO A 576 -25.90 11.22 -5.23
CA PRO A 576 -26.93 10.53 -6.01
C PRO A 576 -27.18 11.16 -7.39
N LEU A 577 -27.15 12.50 -7.47
CA LEU A 577 -27.35 13.23 -8.72
C LEU A 577 -26.17 13.01 -9.67
N TRP A 578 -24.93 13.22 -9.21
CA TRP A 578 -23.76 13.12 -10.06
C TRP A 578 -23.46 11.69 -10.52
N ALA A 579 -23.65 10.70 -9.64
CA ALA A 579 -23.57 9.30 -10.01
C ALA A 579 -24.61 8.96 -11.09
N SER A 580 -25.81 9.54 -11.02
CA SER A 580 -26.85 9.34 -12.03
C SER A 580 -26.50 9.95 -13.37
N VAL A 581 -25.87 11.13 -13.41
CA VAL A 581 -25.34 11.73 -14.65
C VAL A 581 -24.31 10.81 -15.32
N VAL A 582 -23.41 10.20 -14.52
CA VAL A 582 -22.45 9.19 -15.01
C VAL A 582 -23.20 8.00 -15.61
N VAL A 583 -24.15 7.42 -14.86
CA VAL A 583 -24.93 6.25 -15.30
C VAL A 583 -25.71 6.53 -16.58
N VAL A 584 -26.39 7.68 -16.69
CA VAL A 584 -27.13 8.08 -17.89
C VAL A 584 -26.20 8.15 -19.10
N LEU A 585 -25.03 8.79 -18.98
CA LEU A 585 -24.07 8.84 -20.09
C LEU A 585 -23.63 7.43 -20.53
N LEU A 586 -23.28 6.56 -19.57
CA LEU A 586 -22.86 5.18 -19.86
C LEU A 586 -23.94 4.41 -20.61
N LEU A 587 -25.21 4.56 -20.21
CA LEU A 587 -26.35 3.92 -20.87
C LEU A 587 -26.61 4.54 -22.26
N CYS A 588 -26.55 5.86 -22.39
CA CYS A 588 -26.70 6.56 -23.67
C CYS A 588 -25.65 6.13 -24.70
N LEU A 589 -24.41 5.85 -24.27
CA LEU A 589 -23.32 5.36 -25.12
C LEU A 589 -23.31 3.84 -25.31
N LYS A 590 -24.20 3.10 -24.63
CA LYS A 590 -24.24 1.63 -24.55
C LYS A 590 -22.92 1.02 -24.05
N ILE A 591 -22.28 1.62 -23.05
CA ILE A 591 -21.12 1.01 -22.38
C ILE A 591 -21.60 -0.19 -21.55
N PRO A 592 -21.13 -1.44 -21.83
CA PRO A 592 -21.55 -2.61 -21.06
C PRO A 592 -20.95 -2.60 -19.66
N MET A 593 -21.79 -2.48 -18.63
CA MET A 593 -21.35 -2.44 -17.23
C MET A 593 -21.73 -3.71 -16.48
N SER A 594 -20.91 -4.08 -15.50
CA SER A 594 -21.23 -5.10 -14.50
C SER A 594 -22.01 -4.46 -13.34
N TRP A 595 -23.27 -4.06 -13.55
CA TRP A 595 -24.04 -3.26 -12.58
C TRP A 595 -24.12 -3.85 -11.16
N HIS A 596 -24.09 -5.17 -11.02
CA HIS A 596 -24.09 -5.86 -9.73
C HIS A 596 -22.84 -5.63 -8.89
N LYS A 597 -21.77 -5.08 -9.49
CA LYS A 597 -20.56 -4.63 -8.79
C LYS A 597 -20.57 -3.12 -8.51
N GLY A 598 -21.55 -2.40 -9.04
CA GLY A 598 -21.72 -0.98 -8.78
C GLY A 598 -21.92 -0.74 -7.29
N THR A 599 -21.44 0.39 -6.79
CA THR A 599 -21.75 0.83 -5.43
C THR A 599 -21.58 2.34 -5.31
N LEU A 600 -22.39 2.96 -4.45
CA LEU A 600 -22.29 4.37 -4.09
C LEU A 600 -22.25 4.45 -2.56
N SER A 601 -21.04 4.43 -1.99
CA SER A 601 -20.83 4.19 -0.54
C SER A 601 -19.64 4.99 0.00
N PRO A 602 -19.66 5.40 1.29
CA PRO A 602 -18.49 5.95 1.94
C PRO A 602 -17.41 4.92 2.24
N SER A 603 -17.72 3.61 2.20
CA SER A 603 -16.71 2.56 2.26
C SER A 603 -16.78 1.66 1.03
N VAL A 604 -15.66 1.56 0.33
CA VAL A 604 -15.56 0.82 -0.94
C VAL A 604 -14.25 0.04 -1.02
N VAL A 605 -14.23 -1.01 -1.84
CA VAL A 605 -13.01 -1.72 -2.21
C VAL A 605 -12.67 -1.39 -3.65
N TRP A 606 -11.48 -0.84 -3.89
CA TRP A 606 -10.99 -0.51 -5.23
C TRP A 606 -9.52 -0.93 -5.37
N ILE A 607 -9.19 -1.62 -6.47
CA ILE A 607 -7.88 -2.27 -6.73
C ILE A 607 -7.33 -3.13 -5.57
N GLY A 608 -8.23 -3.54 -4.66
CA GLY A 608 -7.96 -4.32 -3.45
C GLY A 608 -7.47 -3.56 -2.23
N TRP A 609 -7.70 -2.25 -2.20
CA TRP A 609 -7.68 -1.45 -0.98
C TRP A 609 -9.11 -1.23 -0.53
N GLN A 610 -9.37 -1.45 0.76
CA GLN A 610 -10.60 -1.02 1.38
C GLN A 610 -10.40 0.40 1.90
N MET A 611 -11.20 1.34 1.40
CA MET A 611 -11.16 2.75 1.74
C MET A 611 -12.42 3.10 2.54
N ASP A 612 -12.26 3.95 3.54
CA ASP A 612 -13.33 4.52 4.36
C ASP A 612 -13.19 6.04 4.31
N PHE A 613 -14.14 6.71 3.66
CA PHE A 613 -14.17 8.16 3.46
C PHE A 613 -14.90 8.90 4.59
N GLU A 614 -15.45 8.19 5.58
CA GLU A 614 -15.94 8.83 6.81
C GLU A 614 -14.79 9.07 7.77
N CYS A 615 -13.93 8.06 7.95
CA CYS A 615 -12.74 8.17 8.81
C CYS A 615 -11.47 8.56 8.02
N PHE A 616 -11.57 8.73 6.70
CA PHE A 616 -10.43 8.91 5.81
C PHE A 616 -9.30 7.90 6.08
N THR A 617 -9.64 6.61 6.07
CA THR A 617 -8.69 5.53 6.28
C THR A 617 -8.64 4.56 5.12
N VAL A 618 -7.52 3.84 5.01
CA VAL A 618 -7.31 2.79 4.02
C VAL A 618 -6.61 1.61 4.66
N ARG A 619 -7.04 0.41 4.29
CA ARG A 619 -6.39 -0.85 4.63
C ARG A 619 -6.41 -1.82 3.47
N LEU A 620 -5.66 -2.91 3.59
CA LEU A 620 -5.72 -3.99 2.62
C LEU A 620 -7.10 -4.65 2.66
N ASP A 621 -7.66 -5.02 1.50
CA ASP A 621 -8.87 -5.84 1.46
C ASP A 621 -8.70 -7.09 2.35
N PRO A 622 -9.64 -7.39 3.28
CA PRO A 622 -9.49 -8.50 4.23
C PRO A 622 -9.22 -9.84 3.56
N SER A 623 -9.85 -10.12 2.41
CA SER A 623 -9.63 -11.37 1.66
C SER A 623 -8.22 -11.46 1.06
N LYS A 624 -7.65 -10.31 0.63
CA LYS A 624 -6.26 -10.24 0.17
C LYS A 624 -5.29 -10.40 1.35
N LEU A 625 -5.60 -9.80 2.50
CA LEU A 625 -4.80 -9.93 3.72
C LEU A 625 -4.71 -11.38 4.18
N SER A 626 -5.84 -12.10 4.29
CA SER A 626 -5.85 -13.51 4.68
C SER A 626 -5.02 -14.39 3.74
N ARG A 627 -5.07 -14.14 2.43
CA ARG A 627 -4.25 -14.87 1.44
C ARG A 627 -2.77 -14.52 1.52
N LEU A 628 -2.42 -13.30 1.91
CA LEU A 628 -1.04 -12.90 2.14
C LEU A 628 -0.48 -13.58 3.39
N ILE A 629 -1.24 -13.59 4.49
CA ILE A 629 -0.90 -14.31 5.73
C ILE A 629 -0.69 -15.79 5.46
N ALA A 630 -1.61 -16.43 4.73
CA ALA A 630 -1.48 -17.84 4.37
C ALA A 630 -0.20 -18.13 3.57
N LEU A 631 0.13 -17.28 2.58
CA LEU A 631 1.37 -17.42 1.81
C LEU A 631 2.62 -17.17 2.66
N ALA A 632 2.61 -16.18 3.55
CA ALA A 632 3.72 -15.89 4.45
C ALA A 632 3.98 -17.07 5.41
N ASN A 633 2.93 -17.65 6.00
CA ASN A 633 3.03 -18.85 6.82
C ASN A 633 3.53 -20.05 6.00
N GLN A 634 3.02 -20.24 4.78
CA GLN A 634 3.49 -21.30 3.87
C GLN A 634 5.00 -21.21 3.61
N VAL A 635 5.52 -20.01 3.37
CA VAL A 635 6.95 -19.77 3.16
C VAL A 635 7.75 -20.01 4.45
N LEU A 636 7.21 -19.65 5.61
CA LEU A 636 7.86 -19.84 6.92
C LEU A 636 7.81 -21.27 7.47
N ASN A 637 6.97 -22.16 6.91
CA ASN A 637 6.80 -23.52 7.42
C ASN A 637 8.11 -24.33 7.42
N SER A 638 9.06 -24.00 6.54
CA SER A 638 10.39 -24.61 6.54
C SER A 638 11.45 -23.59 6.13
N ARG A 639 12.71 -23.87 6.49
CA ARG A 639 13.87 -23.06 6.04
C ARG A 639 14.05 -23.10 4.52
N SER A 640 13.52 -24.12 3.85
CA SER A 640 13.62 -24.34 2.41
C SER A 640 12.28 -24.05 1.74
N CYS A 641 12.22 -23.14 0.77
CA CYS A 641 10.95 -22.84 0.09
C CYS A 641 11.14 -22.68 -1.43
N PRO A 642 10.09 -22.93 -2.24
CA PRO A 642 10.17 -22.70 -3.67
C PRO A 642 10.51 -21.22 -3.96
N VAL A 643 11.50 -20.96 -4.82
CA VAL A 643 11.90 -19.60 -5.24
C VAL A 643 10.69 -18.83 -5.74
N ARG A 644 9.84 -19.49 -6.54
CA ARG A 644 8.58 -18.90 -7.05
C ARG A 644 7.62 -18.44 -5.95
N ASP A 645 7.55 -19.14 -4.82
CA ASP A 645 6.71 -18.73 -3.70
C ASP A 645 7.31 -17.51 -2.98
N LEU A 646 8.64 -17.47 -2.83
CA LEU A 646 9.35 -16.32 -2.28
C LEU A 646 9.26 -15.08 -3.18
N GLU A 647 9.40 -15.24 -4.50
CA GLU A 647 9.17 -14.19 -5.51
C GLU A 647 7.73 -13.66 -5.42
N ARG A 648 6.75 -14.57 -5.35
CA ARG A 648 5.33 -14.23 -5.20
C ARG A 648 5.06 -13.46 -3.92
N LEU A 649 5.65 -13.88 -2.79
CA LEU A 649 5.53 -13.19 -1.51
C LEU A 649 6.19 -11.80 -1.59
N THR A 650 7.42 -11.74 -2.07
CA THR A 650 8.21 -10.49 -2.16
C THR A 650 7.53 -9.47 -3.07
N GLY A 651 6.99 -9.88 -4.21
CA GLY A 651 6.23 -8.98 -5.09
C GLY A 651 4.96 -8.43 -4.44
N LYS A 652 4.24 -9.24 -3.65
CA LYS A 652 3.07 -8.78 -2.89
C LYS A 652 3.46 -7.81 -1.77
N LEU A 653 4.55 -8.09 -1.06
CA LEU A 653 5.06 -7.21 0.00
C LEU A 653 5.60 -5.90 -0.57
N LEU A 654 6.25 -5.93 -1.75
CA LEU A 654 6.66 -4.73 -2.47
C LEU A 654 5.44 -3.85 -2.81
N TRP A 655 4.37 -4.45 -3.34
CA TRP A 655 3.13 -3.71 -3.61
C TRP A 655 2.50 -3.14 -2.32
N LEU A 656 2.44 -3.93 -1.24
CA LEU A 656 1.92 -3.49 0.07
C LEU A 656 2.76 -2.35 0.68
N SER A 657 4.08 -2.39 0.48
CA SER A 657 5.01 -1.35 0.96
C SER A 657 4.82 0.01 0.29
N SER A 658 3.97 0.12 -0.74
CA SER A 658 3.52 1.42 -1.26
C SER A 658 2.70 2.21 -0.24
N LEU A 659 1.96 1.51 0.64
CA LEU A 659 1.23 2.10 1.76
C LEU A 659 2.07 2.09 3.06
N PHE A 660 2.83 1.01 3.28
CA PHE A 660 3.68 0.85 4.46
C PHE A 660 5.17 1.05 4.10
N ARG A 661 5.52 2.28 3.74
CA ARG A 661 6.83 2.62 3.17
C ARG A 661 8.00 2.29 4.11
N CYS A 662 7.80 2.37 5.43
CA CYS A 662 8.79 2.02 6.43
C CYS A 662 9.28 0.58 6.38
N PHE A 663 8.47 -0.36 5.87
CA PHE A 663 8.88 -1.76 5.72
C PHE A 663 9.55 -2.04 4.37
N ARG A 664 9.54 -1.11 3.40
CA ARG A 664 10.11 -1.37 2.08
C ARG A 664 11.61 -1.73 2.09
N PRO A 665 12.47 -1.07 2.91
CA PRO A 665 13.89 -1.45 2.97
C PRO A 665 14.12 -2.83 3.61
N SER A 666 13.12 -3.38 4.32
CA SER A 666 13.23 -4.70 4.93
C SER A 666 13.10 -5.82 3.90
N LEU A 667 12.77 -5.54 2.63
CA LEU A 667 12.61 -6.55 1.58
C LEU A 667 13.95 -7.06 1.02
N ALA A 668 15.06 -6.36 1.26
CA ALA A 668 16.37 -6.71 0.72
C ALA A 668 16.82 -8.16 1.03
N PRO A 669 16.66 -8.69 2.26
CA PRO A 669 16.98 -10.09 2.55
C PRO A 669 16.18 -11.09 1.71
N LEU A 670 14.91 -10.79 1.41
CA LEU A 670 14.08 -11.67 0.57
C LEU A 670 14.59 -11.72 -0.87
N TYR A 671 15.05 -10.60 -1.41
CA TYR A 671 15.72 -10.56 -2.71
C TYR A 671 17.06 -11.28 -2.68
N ALA A 672 17.86 -11.11 -1.61
CA ALA A 672 19.11 -11.83 -1.47
C ALA A 672 18.90 -13.35 -1.49
N ASP A 673 17.90 -13.85 -0.75
CA ASP A 673 17.60 -15.28 -0.67
C ASP A 673 17.06 -15.85 -2.00
N GLN A 674 16.32 -15.06 -2.80
CA GLN A 674 15.91 -15.44 -4.17
C GLN A 674 17.10 -15.74 -5.09
N HIS A 675 18.23 -15.05 -4.87
CA HIS A 675 19.45 -15.21 -5.64
C HIS A 675 20.51 -16.03 -4.89
N SER A 676 20.21 -16.50 -3.68
CA SER A 676 21.08 -17.35 -2.86
C SER A 676 20.97 -18.79 -3.33
N TYR A 677 21.68 -19.12 -4.40
CA TYR A 677 21.76 -20.47 -4.91
C TYR A 677 22.57 -21.35 -3.96
N THR A 678 21.94 -22.41 -3.42
CA THR A 678 22.64 -23.36 -2.55
C THR A 678 23.74 -24.07 -3.34
N PRO A 679 25.01 -24.02 -2.87
CA PRO A 679 26.10 -24.72 -3.52
C PRO A 679 25.87 -26.24 -3.55
N VAL A 680 26.02 -26.86 -4.72
CA VAL A 680 25.89 -28.31 -4.94
C VAL A 680 27.28 -28.90 -5.15
N LEU A 681 27.61 -29.93 -4.38
CA LEU A 681 28.83 -30.70 -4.58
C LEU A 681 28.57 -31.82 -5.60
N THR A 682 29.31 -31.80 -6.70
CA THR A 682 29.18 -32.77 -7.81
C THR A 682 30.52 -33.43 -8.05
N ALA A 683 30.56 -34.77 -8.11
CA ALA A 683 31.75 -35.49 -8.52
C ALA A 683 31.90 -35.44 -10.06
N VAL A 684 33.00 -34.85 -10.53
CA VAL A 684 33.34 -34.71 -11.96
C VAL A 684 34.46 -35.67 -12.29
N SER A 685 34.31 -36.46 -13.36
CA SER A 685 35.35 -37.39 -13.82
C SER A 685 36.51 -36.64 -14.51
N PRO A 686 37.74 -37.18 -14.49
CA PRO A 686 38.89 -36.59 -15.18
C PRO A 686 38.62 -36.30 -16.68
N GLU A 687 37.91 -37.20 -17.35
CA GLU A 687 37.50 -37.06 -18.77
C GLU A 687 36.62 -35.84 -19.04
N LYS A 688 35.76 -35.45 -18.08
CA LYS A 688 34.84 -34.31 -18.21
C LYS A 688 35.44 -33.02 -17.64
N TRP A 689 36.56 -33.10 -16.93
CA TRP A 689 37.19 -31.95 -16.26
C TRP A 689 37.69 -30.91 -17.26
N GLN A 690 38.42 -31.35 -18.30
CA GLN A 690 38.96 -30.42 -19.30
C GLN A 690 37.82 -29.68 -20.04
N ALA A 691 36.78 -30.41 -20.45
CA ALA A 691 35.61 -29.83 -21.08
C ALA A 691 34.89 -28.81 -20.18
N LEU A 692 34.82 -29.06 -18.87
CA LEU A 692 34.28 -28.11 -17.90
C LEU A 692 35.13 -26.82 -17.84
N CYS A 693 36.46 -26.94 -17.75
CA CYS A 693 37.39 -25.80 -17.70
C CYS A 693 37.38 -24.94 -18.98
N ASP A 694 37.20 -25.58 -20.14
CA ASP A 694 37.22 -24.90 -21.45
C ASP A 694 35.94 -24.08 -21.69
N ASN A 695 34.82 -24.52 -21.10
CA ASN A 695 33.49 -23.91 -21.31
C ASN A 695 33.07 -22.95 -20.19
N VAL A 696 34.00 -22.53 -19.34
CA VAL A 696 33.75 -21.58 -18.25
C VAL A 696 34.33 -20.20 -18.58
N ASP A 697 33.57 -19.14 -18.31
CA ASP A 697 33.98 -17.75 -18.57
C ASP A 697 34.94 -17.17 -17.50
N SER A 698 35.27 -15.88 -17.62
CA SER A 698 36.11 -15.16 -16.65
C SER A 698 35.48 -15.04 -15.26
N HIS A 699 34.16 -15.19 -15.15
CA HIS A 699 33.38 -15.12 -13.92
C HIS A 699 33.07 -16.49 -13.32
N LEU A 700 33.71 -17.55 -13.84
CA LEU A 700 33.53 -18.93 -13.42
C LEU A 700 32.14 -19.51 -13.75
N VAL A 701 31.45 -18.96 -14.75
CA VAL A 701 30.12 -19.42 -15.20
C VAL A 701 30.24 -20.35 -16.40
N LEU A 702 29.55 -21.49 -16.35
CA LEU A 702 29.50 -22.47 -17.43
C LEU A 702 28.66 -21.96 -18.60
N LEU A 703 29.26 -21.80 -19.79
CA LEU A 703 28.64 -21.27 -20.99
C LEU A 703 27.96 -22.32 -21.87
N ARG A 704 28.42 -23.57 -21.82
CA ARG A 704 27.92 -24.68 -22.65
C ARG A 704 27.80 -25.95 -21.85
N SER A 705 26.88 -26.83 -22.25
CA SER A 705 26.66 -28.11 -21.57
C SER A 705 27.86 -29.03 -21.77
N VAL A 706 28.35 -29.62 -20.68
CA VAL A 706 29.47 -30.59 -20.68
C VAL A 706 28.99 -32.01 -20.31
N GLY A 707 27.68 -32.26 -20.41
CA GLY A 707 27.09 -33.57 -20.09
C GLY A 707 27.15 -33.93 -18.60
N ILE A 708 27.17 -32.92 -17.71
CA ILE A 708 27.07 -33.08 -16.26
C ILE A 708 25.73 -32.51 -15.81
N ALA A 709 24.73 -33.37 -15.58
CA ALA A 709 23.37 -32.95 -15.28
C ALA A 709 23.25 -32.04 -14.03
N ALA A 710 24.13 -32.25 -13.04
CA ALA A 710 24.15 -31.45 -11.80
C ALA A 710 24.79 -30.06 -11.96
N ILE A 711 25.47 -29.79 -13.08
CA ILE A 711 26.10 -28.50 -13.41
C ILE A 711 25.56 -28.06 -14.79
N PRO A 712 24.30 -27.59 -14.88
CA PRO A 712 23.75 -27.10 -16.14
C PRO A 712 24.39 -25.77 -16.56
N VAL A 713 24.17 -25.40 -17.82
CA VAL A 713 24.60 -24.09 -18.37
C VAL A 713 24.11 -22.95 -17.49
N GLY A 714 24.98 -21.97 -17.24
CA GLY A 714 24.77 -20.85 -16.32
C GLY A 714 25.22 -21.12 -14.88
N SER A 715 25.63 -22.35 -14.53
CA SER A 715 26.15 -22.64 -13.20
C SER A 715 27.49 -21.97 -12.95
N LYS A 716 27.65 -21.34 -11.78
CA LYS A 716 28.91 -20.74 -11.34
C LYS A 716 29.70 -21.71 -10.48
N LEU A 717 30.97 -21.92 -10.80
CA LEU A 717 31.87 -22.75 -10.01
C LEU A 717 32.38 -21.96 -8.80
N LEU A 718 32.35 -22.59 -7.62
CA LEU A 718 32.70 -21.95 -6.35
C LEU A 718 33.95 -22.58 -5.73
N ARG A 719 34.06 -23.91 -5.77
CA ARG A 719 35.14 -24.66 -5.13
C ARG A 719 35.43 -25.94 -5.90
N VAL A 720 36.68 -26.39 -5.88
CA VAL A 720 37.09 -27.71 -6.40
C VAL A 720 38.00 -28.36 -5.37
N GLY A 721 37.58 -29.52 -4.85
CA GLY A 721 38.25 -30.16 -3.72
C GLY A 721 38.30 -29.21 -2.51
N GLN A 722 39.51 -28.87 -2.07
CA GLN A 722 39.73 -27.90 -0.99
C GLN A 722 39.92 -26.45 -1.48
N THR A 723 40.08 -26.22 -2.79
CA THR A 723 40.45 -24.93 -3.38
C THR A 723 39.23 -24.08 -3.70
N THR A 724 39.11 -22.91 -3.08
CA THR A 724 38.11 -21.89 -3.43
C THR A 724 38.51 -21.17 -4.71
N LEU A 725 37.57 -20.98 -5.62
CA LEU A 725 37.81 -20.36 -6.91
C LEU A 725 37.41 -18.88 -6.88
N THR A 726 38.34 -17.98 -7.22
CA THR A 726 38.07 -16.54 -7.36
C THR A 726 38.22 -16.05 -8.79
N CYS A 727 39.04 -16.75 -9.59
CA CYS A 727 39.25 -16.46 -10.99
C CYS A 727 39.52 -17.75 -11.79
N ARG A 728 39.48 -17.67 -13.13
CA ARG A 728 39.77 -18.82 -14.01
C ARG A 728 41.16 -19.42 -13.80
N ARG A 729 42.16 -18.63 -13.36
CA ARG A 729 43.51 -19.13 -13.06
C ARG A 729 43.51 -20.15 -11.91
N ASP A 730 42.63 -19.97 -10.91
CA ASP A 730 42.50 -20.91 -9.80
C ASP A 730 41.97 -22.27 -10.29
N LEU A 731 41.08 -22.24 -11.28
CA LEU A 731 40.52 -23.44 -11.90
C LEU A 731 41.59 -24.21 -12.69
N CYS A 732 42.44 -23.51 -13.45
CA CYS A 732 43.53 -24.11 -14.22
C CYS A 732 44.67 -24.69 -13.36
N ARG A 733 44.77 -24.30 -12.08
CA ARG A 733 45.76 -24.84 -11.13
C ARG A 733 45.37 -26.20 -10.57
N VAL A 734 44.12 -26.63 -10.75
CA VAL A 734 43.63 -27.92 -10.25
C VAL A 734 43.88 -29.00 -11.30
N THR A 735 44.82 -29.88 -11.01
CA THR A 735 45.11 -31.07 -11.82
C THR A 735 44.32 -32.27 -11.30
N PRO A 736 43.49 -32.93 -12.14
CA PRO A 736 42.85 -34.17 -11.76
C PRO A 736 43.90 -35.28 -11.62
N GLU A 737 44.15 -35.72 -10.38
CA GLU A 737 44.68 -37.07 -10.16
C GLU A 737 43.65 -38.07 -10.73
N GLN A 738 44.00 -39.33 -11.02
CA GLN A 738 43.15 -40.33 -11.71
C GLN A 738 41.77 -40.66 -11.03
N ARG A 739 41.32 -39.86 -10.07
CA ARG A 739 40.07 -39.94 -9.30
C ARG A 739 39.09 -38.82 -9.71
N ARG A 740 37.83 -38.97 -9.29
CA ARG A 740 36.80 -37.92 -9.48
C ARG A 740 37.10 -36.70 -8.60
N LEU A 741 36.98 -35.51 -9.16
CA LEU A 741 37.11 -34.23 -8.45
C LEU A 741 35.74 -33.78 -7.94
N TRP A 742 35.66 -33.37 -6.67
CA TRP A 742 34.44 -32.77 -6.12
C TRP A 742 34.39 -31.28 -6.47
N VAL A 743 33.44 -30.91 -7.31
CA VAL A 743 33.21 -29.53 -7.75
C VAL A 743 31.97 -29.00 -7.05
N GLN A 744 32.15 -27.93 -6.27
CA GLN A 744 31.07 -27.17 -5.71
C GLN A 744 30.63 -26.09 -6.70
N SER A 745 29.36 -26.10 -7.10
CA SER A 745 28.80 -25.13 -8.04
C SER A 745 27.47 -24.58 -7.54
N SER A 746 27.18 -23.31 -7.83
CA SER A 746 25.86 -22.71 -7.66
C SER A 746 25.12 -22.69 -8.98
N CYS A 747 23.97 -23.38 -9.03
CA CYS A 747 23.16 -23.49 -10.23
C CYS A 747 22.01 -22.47 -10.20
N PRO A 748 21.84 -21.62 -11.24
CA PRO A 748 20.76 -20.64 -11.30
C PRO A 748 19.37 -21.26 -11.49
N SER A 749 19.29 -22.54 -11.88
CA SER A 749 18.04 -23.20 -12.28
C SER A 749 17.31 -23.95 -11.16
N ARG A 750 17.73 -23.82 -9.89
CA ARG A 750 17.03 -24.52 -8.79
C ARG A 750 15.73 -23.81 -8.41
N SER A 751 14.66 -24.60 -8.31
CA SER A 751 13.32 -24.14 -7.95
C SER A 751 13.14 -23.80 -6.48
N VAL A 752 14.16 -23.97 -5.63
CA VAL A 752 14.10 -23.87 -4.16
C VAL A 752 15.26 -23.04 -3.63
N CYS A 753 14.99 -22.17 -2.64
CA CYS A 753 15.96 -21.34 -1.92
C CYS A 753 15.93 -21.61 -0.41
N GLN A 754 16.99 -21.21 0.29
CA GLN A 754 17.07 -21.26 1.75
C GLN A 754 16.80 -19.87 2.33
N LEU A 755 15.93 -19.81 3.34
CA LEU A 755 15.58 -18.59 4.05
C LEU A 755 16.60 -18.30 5.15
N SER A 756 17.24 -17.15 5.04
CA SER A 756 18.07 -16.57 6.10
C SER A 756 17.24 -16.23 7.34
N ASP A 757 17.90 -16.06 8.49
CA ASP A 757 17.25 -15.56 9.71
C ASP A 757 16.62 -14.19 9.51
N SER A 758 17.30 -13.32 8.76
CA SER A 758 16.81 -12.00 8.39
C SER A 758 15.52 -12.07 7.59
N SER A 759 15.43 -12.95 6.58
CA SER A 759 14.19 -13.16 5.83
C SER A 759 13.07 -13.71 6.71
N CYS A 760 13.36 -14.68 7.58
CA CYS A 760 12.38 -15.20 8.53
C CYS A 760 11.82 -14.09 9.43
N GLN A 761 12.69 -13.21 9.95
CA GLN A 761 12.31 -12.10 10.81
C GLN A 761 11.45 -11.07 10.05
N VAL A 762 11.82 -10.74 8.81
CA VAL A 762 11.04 -9.83 7.95
C VAL A 762 9.64 -10.38 7.72
N ILE A 763 9.49 -11.66 7.40
CA ILE A 763 8.16 -12.24 7.16
C ILE A 763 7.34 -12.25 8.45
N ARG A 764 7.94 -12.57 9.60
CA ARG A 764 7.27 -12.51 10.92
C ARG A 764 6.83 -11.09 11.29
N MET A 765 7.64 -10.08 10.99
CA MET A 765 7.28 -8.67 11.19
C MET A 765 6.01 -8.30 10.41
N TRP A 766 5.88 -8.74 9.15
CA TRP A 766 4.65 -8.52 8.38
C TRP A 766 3.44 -9.29 8.94
N LEU A 767 3.66 -10.49 9.49
CA LEU A 767 2.61 -11.26 10.18
C LEU A 767 2.16 -10.58 11.47
N ASP A 768 3.08 -10.02 12.25
CA ASP A 768 2.77 -9.26 13.47
C ASP A 768 1.95 -8.00 13.14
N LEU A 769 2.32 -7.27 12.08
CA LEU A 769 1.54 -6.15 11.56
C LEU A 769 0.10 -6.59 11.24
N ALA A 770 -0.06 -7.71 10.55
CA ALA A 770 -1.38 -8.25 10.21
C ALA A 770 -2.19 -8.69 11.45
N ALA A 771 -1.54 -9.35 12.42
CA ALA A 771 -2.18 -9.85 13.63
C ALA A 771 -2.59 -8.74 14.61
N SER A 772 -1.87 -7.61 14.59
CA SER A 772 -2.13 -6.46 15.44
C SER A 772 -3.38 -5.64 15.06
N GLY A 773 -3.93 -5.84 13.86
CA GLY A 773 -4.99 -4.97 13.31
C GLY A 773 -4.51 -3.56 12.97
N SER A 774 -3.19 -3.36 12.83
CA SER A 774 -2.54 -2.08 12.49
C SER A 774 -2.44 -1.86 10.97
N ASP A 775 -3.23 -2.58 10.18
CA ASP A 775 -3.23 -2.50 8.72
C ASP A 775 -3.96 -1.26 8.19
N VAL A 776 -4.41 -0.38 9.09
CA VAL A 776 -5.11 0.87 8.79
C VAL A 776 -4.12 2.04 8.73
N ARG A 777 -4.22 2.83 7.66
CA ARG A 777 -3.47 4.08 7.46
C ARG A 777 -4.40 5.23 7.09
N SER A 778 -3.98 6.46 7.34
CA SER A 778 -4.76 7.64 6.92
C SER A 778 -4.68 7.83 5.39
N LEU A 779 -5.83 8.10 4.76
CA LEU A 779 -5.91 8.56 3.39
C LEU A 779 -5.40 10.00 3.25
N ILE A 780 -5.64 10.83 4.27
CA ILE A 780 -5.19 12.22 4.31
C ILE A 780 -3.66 12.25 4.32
N LEU A 781 -3.09 13.03 3.40
CA LEU A 781 -1.65 13.27 3.37
C LEU A 781 -1.28 14.37 4.36
N PRO A 782 -0.12 14.26 5.04
CA PRO A 782 0.39 15.33 5.87
C PRO A 782 0.57 16.63 5.05
N PRO A 783 0.19 17.80 5.58
CA PRO A 783 0.42 19.08 4.91
C PRO A 783 1.90 19.35 4.69
N ARG A 784 2.22 20.06 3.60
CA ARG A 784 3.59 20.46 3.31
C ARG A 784 4.02 21.58 4.24
N LEU A 785 5.05 21.32 5.03
CA LEU A 785 5.82 22.28 5.79
C LEU A 785 6.98 22.77 4.94
N GLU A 786 6.95 24.05 4.61
CA GLU A 786 8.08 24.69 3.93
C GLU A 786 9.21 24.95 4.94
N CYS A 787 10.41 24.50 4.60
CA CYS A 787 11.63 24.78 5.34
C CYS A 787 12.86 24.67 4.43
N THR A 788 13.99 25.19 4.91
CA THR A 788 15.28 25.06 4.25
C THR A 788 16.10 24.02 5.00
N ALA A 789 16.27 22.84 4.42
CA ALA A 789 16.98 21.73 5.03
C ALA A 789 17.97 21.09 4.06
N PHE A 790 19.23 21.00 4.46
CA PHE A 790 20.34 20.48 3.67
C PHE A 790 21.25 19.63 4.55
N ALA A 791 21.74 18.53 4.00
CA ALA A 791 22.72 17.67 4.66
C ALA A 791 23.76 17.19 3.67
N ASP A 792 24.94 16.92 4.20
CA ASP A 792 26.10 16.42 3.47
C ASP A 792 26.96 15.52 4.37
N ALA A 793 27.81 14.71 3.74
CA ALA A 793 28.84 13.94 4.41
C ALA A 793 30.13 13.95 3.59
N CYS A 794 31.26 13.99 4.29
CA CYS A 794 32.58 13.78 3.70
C CYS A 794 33.26 12.58 4.37
N ALA A 795 34.12 11.86 3.66
CA ALA A 795 34.91 10.78 4.24
C ALA A 795 36.34 10.78 3.71
N ASP A 796 37.24 10.28 4.54
CA ASP A 796 38.62 9.95 4.16
C ASP A 796 38.97 8.53 4.63
N ALA A 797 40.24 8.14 4.55
CA ALA A 797 40.67 6.80 4.97
C ALA A 797 40.50 6.53 6.48
N SER A 798 40.46 7.59 7.29
CA SER A 798 40.55 7.57 8.75
C SER A 798 39.28 8.06 9.46
N SER A 799 38.42 8.84 8.79
CA SER A 799 37.28 9.51 9.41
C SER A 799 36.10 9.74 8.47
N VAL A 800 34.92 9.96 9.06
CA VAL A 800 33.71 10.44 8.38
C VAL A 800 33.23 11.70 9.08
N GLY A 801 33.02 12.74 8.30
CA GLY A 801 32.35 13.96 8.69
C GLY A 801 30.90 13.97 8.20
N MET A 802 29.96 14.36 9.04
CA MET A 802 28.54 14.51 8.70
C MET A 802 28.03 15.85 9.21
N GLY A 803 27.28 16.56 8.39
CA GLY A 803 26.81 17.90 8.71
C GLY A 803 25.50 18.24 8.02
N GLY A 804 24.78 19.21 8.58
CA GLY A 804 23.55 19.69 7.99
C GLY A 804 22.82 20.68 8.87
N PHE A 805 21.83 21.35 8.31
CA PHE A 805 21.02 22.35 9.01
C PHE A 805 19.56 22.33 8.56
N VAL A 806 18.69 22.82 9.44
CA VAL A 806 17.28 23.05 9.19
C VAL A 806 16.94 24.47 9.62
N ARG A 807 16.24 25.22 8.76
CA ARG A 807 15.75 26.57 9.02
C ARG A 807 14.27 26.66 8.66
N LEU A 808 13.45 27.08 9.62
CA LEU A 808 12.03 27.38 9.44
C LEU A 808 11.84 28.79 8.87
N HIS A 809 10.66 29.07 8.31
CA HIS A 809 10.33 30.40 7.77
C HIS A 809 10.30 31.53 8.81
N ASP A 810 10.07 31.20 10.08
CA ASP A 810 10.10 32.14 11.19
C ASP A 810 11.53 32.51 11.64
N GLY A 811 12.55 31.99 10.94
CA GLY A 811 13.97 32.24 11.23
C GLY A 811 14.59 31.31 12.28
N ARG A 812 13.80 30.48 12.98
CA ARG A 812 14.36 29.47 13.88
C ARG A 812 15.15 28.44 13.08
N GLN A 813 16.37 28.15 13.55
CA GLN A 813 17.26 27.22 12.89
C GLN A 813 18.05 26.37 13.88
N LEU A 814 18.38 25.16 13.46
CA LEU A 814 19.32 24.26 14.13
C LEU A 814 20.27 23.69 13.09
N PHE A 815 21.48 23.36 13.52
CA PHE A 815 22.45 22.64 12.71
C PHE A 815 23.11 21.53 13.54
N PHE A 816 23.73 20.58 12.84
CA PHE A 816 24.57 19.58 13.46
C PHE A 816 25.87 19.42 12.66
N GLN A 817 26.90 18.99 13.37
CA GLN A 817 28.21 18.70 12.82
C GLN A 817 28.83 17.60 13.67
N THR A 818 29.32 16.55 13.03
CA THR A 818 30.00 15.45 13.72
C THR A 818 31.18 14.95 12.90
N GLN A 819 32.24 14.55 13.59
CA GLN A 819 33.43 13.92 13.04
C GLN A 819 33.66 12.61 13.78
N LEU A 820 33.65 11.49 13.07
CA LEU A 820 33.77 10.15 13.64
C LEU A 820 34.96 9.43 13.03
N ALA A 821 35.87 8.97 13.88
CA ALA A 821 37.02 8.18 13.43
C ALA A 821 36.59 6.76 13.02
N LYS A 822 37.33 6.12 12.12
CA LYS A 822 37.05 4.76 11.62
C LYS A 822 36.80 3.73 12.75
N PRO A 823 37.56 3.70 13.87
CA PRO A 823 37.26 2.80 14.99
C PRO A 823 35.89 3.06 15.63
N GLN A 824 35.44 4.31 15.67
CA GLN A 824 34.09 4.65 16.17
C GLN A 824 33.03 4.18 15.18
N MET A 825 33.26 4.38 13.88
CA MET A 825 32.35 3.89 12.81
C MET A 825 32.18 2.37 12.87
N LEU A 826 33.26 1.61 13.04
CA LEU A 826 33.20 0.14 13.15
C LEU A 826 32.44 -0.33 14.40
N ARG A 827 32.45 0.46 15.50
CA ARG A 827 31.64 0.16 16.69
C ARG A 827 30.16 0.46 16.49
N LEU A 828 29.85 1.57 15.82
CA LEU A 828 28.47 2.00 15.57
C LEU A 828 27.81 1.19 14.44
N PHE A 829 28.56 0.78 13.43
CA PHE A 829 28.04 0.08 12.26
C PHE A 829 28.68 -1.30 12.16
N GLN A 830 28.15 -2.28 12.91
CA GLN A 830 28.69 -3.65 12.96
C GLN A 830 28.67 -4.37 11.61
N TRP A 831 27.82 -3.92 10.67
CA TRP A 831 27.76 -4.44 9.30
C TRP A 831 28.91 -3.92 8.40
N LEU A 832 29.69 -2.94 8.86
CA LEU A 832 30.77 -2.33 8.10
C LEU A 832 32.04 -3.21 8.18
N PRO A 833 32.64 -3.63 7.05
CA PRO A 833 33.87 -4.41 7.06
C PRO A 833 35.06 -3.63 7.65
N SER A 834 35.93 -4.29 8.40
CA SER A 834 37.08 -3.64 9.06
C SER A 834 38.10 -3.05 8.07
N ASP A 835 38.28 -3.69 6.93
CA ASP A 835 39.20 -3.33 5.85
C ASP A 835 38.61 -2.35 4.82
N CYS A 836 37.35 -1.93 4.98
CA CYS A 836 36.70 -1.08 3.97
C CYS A 836 37.25 0.35 3.90
N SER A 837 37.08 0.97 2.73
CA SER A 837 37.20 2.43 2.57
C SER A 837 35.91 3.09 2.99
N LEU A 838 35.97 4.06 3.91
CA LEU A 838 34.78 4.80 4.33
C LEU A 838 34.17 5.62 3.18
N GLN A 839 35.00 6.06 2.22
CA GLN A 839 34.57 6.80 1.04
C GLN A 839 33.67 5.98 0.11
N SER A 840 33.82 4.64 0.05
CA SER A 840 32.92 3.82 -0.78
C SER A 840 31.48 3.76 -0.25
N TYR A 841 31.26 4.26 0.98
CA TYR A 841 29.96 4.33 1.63
C TYR A 841 29.43 5.77 1.73
N ILE A 842 29.98 6.72 0.98
CA ILE A 842 29.63 8.15 1.10
C ILE A 842 28.11 8.42 1.00
N ALA A 843 27.42 7.78 0.05
CA ALA A 843 25.96 7.89 -0.09
C ALA A 843 25.19 7.35 1.15
N THR A 844 25.78 6.39 1.88
CA THR A 844 25.22 5.87 3.14
C THR A 844 25.32 6.93 4.25
N TRP A 845 26.45 7.63 4.33
CA TRP A 845 26.70 8.66 5.34
C TRP A 845 25.89 9.92 5.08
N GLU A 846 25.71 10.29 3.81
CA GLU A 846 24.79 11.36 3.44
C GLU A 846 23.34 11.02 3.80
N LEU A 847 22.87 9.80 3.50
CA LEU A 847 21.54 9.38 3.92
C LEU A 847 21.39 9.35 5.45
N ALA A 848 22.45 8.99 6.19
CA ALA A 848 22.44 9.06 7.64
C ALA A 848 22.36 10.52 8.14
N SER A 849 22.98 11.44 7.42
CA SER A 849 22.89 12.88 7.66
C SER A 849 21.47 13.41 7.41
N GLN A 850 20.77 12.89 6.40
CA GLN A 850 19.33 13.18 6.20
C GLN A 850 18.46 12.71 7.38
N ALA A 851 18.79 11.56 7.99
CA ALA A 851 18.10 11.09 9.19
C ALA A 851 18.31 12.03 10.40
N ALA A 852 19.50 12.62 10.53
CA ALA A 852 19.77 13.62 11.56
C ALA A 852 18.95 14.91 11.39
N LEU A 853 18.68 15.33 10.15
CA LEU A 853 17.82 16.48 9.87
C LEU A 853 16.38 16.28 10.37
N LEU A 854 15.85 15.05 10.34
CA LEU A 854 14.53 14.75 10.90
C LEU A 854 14.47 15.10 12.39
N PHE A 855 15.49 14.72 13.15
CA PHE A 855 15.59 15.05 14.57
C PHE A 855 15.70 16.55 14.81
N LEU A 856 16.50 17.26 14.02
CA LEU A 856 16.60 18.72 14.15
C LEU A 856 15.27 19.40 13.87
N LEU A 857 14.58 18.99 12.80
CA LEU A 857 13.26 19.53 12.48
C LEU A 857 12.25 19.22 13.57
N HIS A 858 12.21 17.97 14.07
CA HIS A 858 11.33 17.59 15.17
C HIS A 858 11.57 18.46 16.42
N ARG A 859 12.83 18.70 16.80
CA ARG A 859 13.16 19.60 17.92
C ARG A 859 12.74 21.04 17.70
N LEU A 860 12.77 21.53 16.46
CA LEU A 860 12.29 22.87 16.11
C LEU A 860 10.76 22.98 16.19
N LEU A 861 10.06 21.91 15.83
CA LEU A 861 8.59 21.86 15.85
C LEU A 861 8.02 21.59 17.25
N GLY A 862 8.74 20.81 18.08
CA GLY A 862 8.32 20.38 19.42
C GLY A 862 7.42 19.15 19.43
N ASP A 863 7.38 18.43 20.56
CA ASP A 863 6.75 17.10 20.69
C ASP A 863 5.25 17.06 20.28
N GLY A 864 4.54 18.19 20.37
CA GLY A 864 3.12 18.29 20.05
C GLY A 864 2.77 18.49 18.57
N HIS A 865 3.76 18.60 17.68
CA HIS A 865 3.48 18.98 16.29
C HIS A 865 2.60 17.96 15.54
N LEU A 866 1.73 18.48 14.67
CA LEU A 866 0.93 17.63 13.77
C LEU A 866 1.81 16.96 12.72
N PRO A 867 1.39 15.82 12.14
CA PRO A 867 2.12 15.20 11.04
C PRO A 867 2.36 16.18 9.90
N CYS A 868 3.58 16.20 9.37
CA CYS A 868 3.92 17.09 8.25
C CYS A 868 4.73 16.39 7.16
N HIS A 869 4.77 17.01 5.99
CA HIS A 869 5.61 16.61 4.87
C HIS A 869 6.59 17.72 4.52
N THR A 870 7.84 17.40 4.22
CA THR A 870 8.82 18.43 3.83
C THR A 870 9.83 17.92 2.83
N VAL A 871 10.62 18.85 2.27
CA VAL A 871 11.65 18.58 1.27
C VAL A 871 13.03 18.83 1.88
N PHE A 872 13.85 17.80 1.93
CA PHE A 872 15.27 17.92 2.27
C PHE A 872 16.10 17.89 1.00
N ARG A 873 17.32 18.41 1.07
CA ARG A 873 18.21 18.53 -0.09
C ARG A 873 19.52 17.77 0.15
N SER A 874 20.02 17.14 -0.91
CA SER A 874 21.30 16.43 -0.98
C SER A 874 21.89 16.62 -2.39
N ASP A 875 23.19 16.67 -2.52
CA ASP A 875 23.90 16.68 -3.80
C ASP A 875 24.38 15.28 -4.26
N ASN A 876 24.00 14.23 -3.53
CA ASN A 876 24.27 12.85 -3.89
C ASN A 876 23.05 12.15 -4.46
N SER A 877 23.07 11.95 -5.77
CA SER A 877 21.98 11.30 -6.49
C SER A 877 21.75 9.85 -6.05
N ALA A 878 22.76 9.16 -5.48
CA ALA A 878 22.56 7.79 -5.00
C ALA A 878 21.77 7.76 -3.68
N ALA A 879 22.05 8.69 -2.75
CA ALA A 879 21.29 8.86 -1.52
C ALA A 879 19.84 9.28 -1.81
N GLU A 880 19.66 10.26 -2.71
CA GLU A 880 18.36 10.70 -3.21
C GLU A 880 17.57 9.52 -3.82
N SER A 881 18.09 8.87 -4.86
CA SER A 881 17.41 7.75 -5.51
C SER A 881 17.09 6.61 -4.54
N ALA A 882 17.98 6.31 -3.58
CA ALA A 882 17.74 5.28 -2.57
C ALA A 882 16.56 5.65 -1.65
N SER A 883 16.48 6.90 -1.20
CA SER A 883 15.37 7.42 -0.39
C SER A 883 14.03 7.38 -1.14
N TRP A 884 14.05 7.69 -2.44
CA TRP A 884 12.86 7.64 -3.28
C TRP A 884 12.35 6.22 -3.49
N LYS A 885 13.23 5.32 -3.91
CA LYS A 885 12.90 3.91 -4.12
C LYS A 885 12.52 3.22 -2.81
N GLY A 886 13.10 3.66 -1.69
CA GLY A 886 12.94 3.05 -0.38
C GLY A 886 13.47 1.62 -0.31
N LEU A 887 14.37 1.25 -1.23
CA LEU A 887 14.98 -0.06 -1.33
C LEU A 887 16.37 0.07 -1.96
N SER A 888 17.36 -0.60 -1.38
CA SER A 888 18.70 -0.74 -1.93
C SER A 888 19.25 -2.12 -1.61
N MET A 889 20.02 -2.70 -2.53
CA MET A 889 20.76 -3.95 -2.29
C MET A 889 22.13 -3.69 -1.66
N ALA A 890 22.60 -2.44 -1.64
CA ALA A 890 23.82 -2.07 -0.94
C ALA A 890 23.57 -2.10 0.57
N LEU A 891 24.34 -2.92 1.30
CA LEU A 891 24.15 -3.19 2.72
C LEU A 891 24.07 -1.92 3.59
N GLY A 892 24.98 -0.96 3.35
CA GLY A 892 25.02 0.31 4.09
C GLY A 892 23.75 1.14 3.89
N LEU A 893 23.41 1.44 2.63
CA LEU A 893 22.18 2.18 2.30
C LEU A 893 20.93 1.46 2.81
N CYS A 894 20.83 0.14 2.65
CA CYS A 894 19.70 -0.64 3.15
C CYS A 894 19.53 -0.48 4.67
N SER A 895 20.63 -0.52 5.42
CA SER A 895 20.61 -0.42 6.88
C SER A 895 20.15 0.97 7.33
N VAL A 896 20.69 2.03 6.72
CA VAL A 896 20.29 3.42 7.03
C VAL A 896 18.88 3.73 6.56
N LEU A 897 18.43 3.22 5.41
CA LEU A 897 17.06 3.41 4.91
C LEU A 897 16.01 2.92 5.91
N ARG A 898 16.24 1.77 6.56
CA ARG A 898 15.31 1.23 7.58
C ARG A 898 15.08 2.24 8.69
N VAL A 899 16.16 2.80 9.22
CA VAL A 899 16.12 3.80 10.29
C VAL A 899 15.49 5.09 9.77
N PHE A 900 15.91 5.56 8.59
CA PHE A 900 15.41 6.79 8.01
C PHE A 900 13.88 6.79 7.90
N PHE A 901 13.26 5.69 7.44
CA PHE A 901 11.79 5.62 7.42
C PHE A 901 11.15 5.34 8.79
N ALA A 902 11.80 4.58 9.67
CA ALA A 902 11.30 4.37 11.02
C ALA A 902 11.19 5.70 11.78
N LEU A 903 12.18 6.59 11.61
CA LEU A 903 12.19 7.94 12.17
C LEU A 903 11.12 8.85 11.58
N GLN A 904 10.89 8.77 10.27
CA GLN A 904 9.81 9.54 9.66
C GLN A 904 8.45 9.20 10.28
N GLU A 905 8.21 7.91 10.54
CA GLU A 905 6.99 7.45 11.20
C GLU A 905 6.96 7.86 12.68
N SER A 906 8.03 7.63 13.45
CA SER A 906 8.06 7.93 14.90
C SER A 906 7.99 9.42 15.20
N LEU A 907 8.64 10.25 14.38
CA LEU A 907 8.64 11.70 14.52
C LEU A 907 7.46 12.36 13.79
N ARG A 908 6.64 11.60 13.03
CA ARG A 908 5.52 12.11 12.21
C ARG A 908 5.96 13.16 11.17
N ILE A 909 7.17 13.03 10.65
CA ILE A 909 7.72 13.91 9.62
C ILE A 909 8.03 13.06 8.39
N SER A 910 7.23 13.18 7.34
CA SER A 910 7.52 12.53 6.07
C SER A 910 8.41 13.42 5.21
N VAL A 911 9.39 12.84 4.52
CA VAL A 911 10.39 13.60 3.76
C VAL A 911 10.50 13.13 2.32
N HIS A 912 10.68 14.10 1.45
CA HIS A 912 11.18 13.93 0.10
C HIS A 912 12.60 14.48 0.03
N VAL A 913 13.56 13.67 -0.41
CA VAL A 913 14.93 14.14 -0.65
C VAL A 913 15.03 14.57 -2.10
N ASP A 914 15.36 15.83 -2.33
CA ASP A 914 15.54 16.41 -3.65
C ASP A 914 17.03 16.62 -3.95
N HIS A 915 17.40 16.38 -5.20
CA HIS A 915 18.79 16.52 -5.63
C HIS A 915 19.10 17.97 -5.98
N VAL A 916 20.20 18.51 -5.44
CA VAL A 916 20.70 19.84 -5.77
C VAL A 916 22.14 19.79 -6.27
N PRO A 917 22.58 20.73 -7.12
CA PRO A 917 23.99 20.86 -7.44
C PRO A 917 24.82 21.16 -6.17
N GLY A 918 26.04 20.61 -6.07
CA GLY A 918 26.89 20.78 -4.88
C GLY A 918 27.20 22.24 -4.51
N ILE A 919 27.22 23.16 -5.49
CA ILE A 919 27.38 24.61 -5.22
C ILE A 919 26.25 25.18 -4.35
N SER A 920 25.06 24.57 -4.40
CA SER A 920 23.91 24.94 -3.59
C SER A 920 23.91 24.26 -2.21
N ASN A 921 24.88 23.38 -1.93
CA ASN A 921 25.01 22.62 -0.68
C ASN A 921 26.22 23.07 0.17
N ASP A 922 26.77 24.26 -0.12
CA ASP A 922 28.01 24.80 0.47
C ASP A 922 28.02 24.86 2.01
N ILE A 923 26.90 25.25 2.63
CA ILE A 923 26.79 25.31 4.09
C ILE A 923 26.85 23.90 4.70
N ALA A 924 26.13 22.93 4.13
CA ALA A 924 26.13 21.58 4.66
C ALA A 924 27.47 20.88 4.43
N ASP A 925 28.11 21.09 3.28
CA ASP A 925 29.47 20.63 2.99
C ASP A 925 30.50 21.26 3.94
N GLY A 926 30.39 22.56 4.22
CA GLY A 926 31.21 23.21 5.24
C GLY A 926 31.04 22.56 6.62
N LEU A 927 29.79 22.30 7.04
CA LEU A 927 29.49 21.62 8.31
C LEU A 927 30.02 20.19 8.34
N SER A 928 29.91 19.43 7.24
CA SER A 928 30.40 18.06 7.15
C SER A 928 31.92 17.99 7.27
N ARG A 929 32.65 19.01 6.80
CA ARG A 929 34.13 19.16 6.93
C ARG A 929 34.59 19.80 8.23
N GLY A 930 33.64 20.25 9.05
CA GLY A 930 33.90 20.81 10.36
C GLY A 930 34.16 22.32 10.40
N HIS A 931 33.82 23.05 9.33
CA HIS A 931 33.94 24.51 9.28
C HIS A 931 32.88 25.20 10.14
N ALA A 932 33.25 26.31 10.78
CA ALA A 932 32.29 27.11 11.55
C ALA A 932 31.26 27.78 10.64
N CYS A 933 29.98 27.75 11.02
CA CYS A 933 28.87 28.37 10.27
C CYS A 933 29.01 29.91 10.27
N ARG A 934 29.56 30.50 9.21
CA ARG A 934 29.72 31.95 9.03
C ARG A 934 28.41 32.63 8.56
N SER A 935 27.31 32.55 9.31
CA SER A 935 26.12 33.37 9.03
C SER A 935 25.39 33.89 10.27
N ASP A 936 25.61 35.17 10.55
CA ASP A 936 24.88 36.08 11.43
C ASP A 936 25.06 35.95 12.97
N ARG A 937 25.34 37.10 13.61
CA ARG A 937 25.77 37.24 15.02
C ARG A 937 24.65 37.02 16.06
N SER A 938 23.49 36.52 15.65
CA SER A 938 22.34 36.20 16.52
C SER A 938 22.18 34.70 16.81
N GLN A 939 23.12 33.87 16.35
CA GLN A 939 23.12 32.42 16.54
C GLN A 939 23.13 32.04 18.02
N LYS A 940 22.01 31.50 18.53
CA LYS A 940 22.06 30.58 19.67
C LYS A 940 22.73 29.29 19.18
N GLU A 941 24.00 29.12 19.52
CA GLU A 941 24.76 27.88 19.37
C GLU A 941 24.09 26.79 20.22
N VAL A 942 23.01 26.18 19.73
CA VAL A 942 22.48 24.95 20.33
C VAL A 942 23.31 23.82 19.76
N ARG A 943 24.47 23.55 20.37
CA ARG A 943 25.13 22.24 20.26
C ARG A 943 24.16 21.18 20.79
N SER A 944 23.26 20.70 19.92
CA SER A 944 22.37 19.57 20.18
C SER A 944 23.22 18.29 20.22
N PRO A 945 22.96 17.38 21.15
CA PRO A 945 24.02 16.68 21.86
C PRO A 945 24.58 15.54 21.02
N ARG A 946 25.90 15.31 21.12
CA ARG A 946 26.54 14.07 20.67
C ARG A 946 25.69 12.83 20.98
N THR A 947 24.96 12.84 22.11
CA THR A 947 24.02 11.80 22.56
C THR A 947 22.83 11.52 21.65
N ALA A 948 22.26 12.48 20.91
CA ALA A 948 21.09 12.26 20.05
C ALA A 948 21.47 11.61 18.71
N LEU A 949 22.58 12.07 18.11
CA LEU A 949 23.20 11.41 16.96
C LEU A 949 23.77 10.04 17.36
N GLN A 950 24.35 9.92 18.55
CA GLN A 950 24.82 8.65 19.08
C GLN A 950 23.67 7.70 19.39
N ARG A 951 22.51 8.17 19.89
CA ARG A 951 21.27 7.39 19.98
C ARG A 951 20.71 7.02 18.61
N LEU A 952 20.69 7.93 17.63
CA LEU A 952 20.38 7.62 16.23
C LEU A 952 21.30 6.49 15.74
N PHE A 953 22.61 6.58 15.96
CA PHE A 953 23.57 5.58 15.53
C PHE A 953 23.50 4.28 16.34
N GLU A 954 23.16 4.32 17.62
CA GLU A 954 22.88 3.17 18.47
C GLU A 954 21.58 2.48 18.02
N GLU A 955 20.54 3.24 17.69
CA GLU A 955 19.32 2.75 17.05
C GLU A 955 19.63 2.16 15.68
N VAL A 956 20.48 2.79 14.84
CA VAL A 956 20.92 2.23 13.56
C VAL A 956 21.71 0.92 13.75
N SER A 957 22.53 0.85 14.80
CA SER A 957 23.33 -0.32 15.16
C SER A 957 22.49 -1.48 15.69
N SER A 958 21.38 -1.17 16.37
CA SER A 958 20.50 -2.13 17.06
C SER A 958 19.21 -2.45 16.27
N SER A 959 18.95 -1.69 15.20
CA SER A 959 17.84 -1.87 14.23
C SER A 959 17.98 -3.08 13.30
N ALA A 960 18.87 -4.03 13.61
CA ALA A 960 18.63 -5.41 13.21
C ALA A 960 17.43 -6.02 13.96
N VAL A 961 16.98 -5.42 15.07
CA VAL A 961 16.06 -6.07 16.03
C VAL A 961 15.04 -5.12 16.68
N LEU A 962 15.26 -3.79 16.68
CA LEU A 962 14.49 -2.84 17.50
C LEU A 962 13.21 -2.27 16.88
N LEU A 963 12.37 -3.15 16.36
CA LEU A 963 10.93 -2.93 16.47
C LEU A 963 10.20 -4.11 17.15
N LEU A 964 10.77 -5.33 17.24
CA LEU A 964 9.92 -6.48 17.63
C LEU A 964 10.53 -7.68 18.36
N SER A 965 11.84 -7.82 18.64
CA SER A 965 12.34 -9.15 19.09
C SER A 965 13.08 -9.34 20.42
N GLU A 966 13.32 -8.34 21.28
CA GLU A 966 13.98 -8.62 22.58
C GLU A 966 13.39 -7.84 23.76
N ARG A 967 12.20 -8.24 24.23
CA ARG A 967 11.80 -8.20 25.65
C ARG A 967 10.85 -9.36 25.92
N ARG A 968 11.41 -10.55 26.09
CA ARG A 968 10.70 -11.76 26.57
C ARG A 968 10.71 -11.89 28.10
N GLU A 969 11.29 -10.93 28.80
CA GLU A 969 11.27 -10.89 30.26
C GLU A 969 10.35 -9.74 30.73
N LEU A 970 9.05 -10.03 30.74
CA LEU A 970 8.07 -9.45 31.67
C LEU A 970 6.98 -10.48 31.94
#